data_AF-A0A2H3NP12-F1
#
_entry.id   AF-A0A2H3NP12-F1
#
_cell.length_a   1.000
_cell.length_b   1.000
_cell.length_c   1.000
_cell.angle_alpha   90.00
_cell.angle_beta   90.00
_cell.angle_gamma   90.00
#
_symmetry.space_group_name_H-M   'P 1'
#
loop_
_entity.id
_entity.type
_entity.pdbx_description
1 polymer ?
#
loop_
_entity_poly.entity_id
_entity_poly.type
_entity_poly.pdbx_seq_one_letter_code
_entity_poly.pdbx_strand_id
1 'polypeptide(L)'
;MPDESTPDEPTPDKSLAEALLALLDGTIDRRAFLKRSAGLAGGAALAATLPGCIPGCEGESAQESPNIEGALPYAVWEQMQQALRTSPDHLPAQADRLVEAGDPEAIFRFVRDRIATYPPPTSYWGTNDLVNGVRWGTRATLRGGAGTPREKADLLADLYQRAGLEAEVVTSPETSAASERENAFYHPVENPFAPEIDPETVTYWRTELGLPETAAKDAVPRIDEDGQESAALAERLLDVLPEDAQAADAFDARWQEAVGVRLHDENGPARYANPSRPNTSLGTPPVENDQLTPADAANDPLAVEVTLEAAVSSAPEERFELVSGQWTADEVAGRQLLVRMAPTMELRELLEARLNDVRVFAPLLAMQAPDLSKEEAAELSERGDAVTIAGDRLEAHDDGTLTYNGRALQGPGDGADPASVETIEMQATADRFPQVTLQVRPLDADGEVVSGLPASAFAVEDEGEAVGFTLSANRDAPIVRILADQSTSMPEPFQGASMEQLVDTVREQVLAQNPDADVRFKETNSDQWTALKNAARSDANLIVYAHDGEPTDGLNDEIRRLLDSGPPAVILDVTDRLDTLRADGAENPFDEMAEATGGTAFPVSGGEREAAREVILDYLDDFEVTDPYRLDYRAPTESTGERTVRLRLNDGGTTESTASYTAEAVEPPVQLSSLHLTVKVGDTEVTRTLAGWDEQSESGPTDTDLRAVRGALFGTHLLSFEAAAPSTAIVADDFLAAKITHKPVELAVRDGAGLQRIKTKLRQGTRFLPSEPLLLHAPLPTPANGSARTYETGLRAVLFSTHFTFGEDYVSSRADVLPTAGFATAAPDRRVAFRRTLRQTARLAVTEQTLFSETTRSRLAGRPLRTLNTYTPYYYDADNMPDAQKVPWRRAARNAWTQRDQYFLGPEDGEGPPAFWSVTQDTGALLGLLADGSGGGSRRERIEESIDALSQTFALLNLYVGGAVSSGAINPIGGVALGAVALHGQVLARMYGGAAMAVALMDASQLDRYARRAVLFAACEASKMLILGSFSGGFRVVERAAEAVGDMDDMLGATGAPNPFSCPG
;
A
#
# COMPACT_ATOMS: atom_id res chain seq x y z
N MET A 1 48.92 3.51 -15.16
CA MET A 1 48.35 3.97 -16.45
C MET A 1 48.87 3.02 -17.52
N PRO A 2 48.00 2.20 -18.13
CA PRO A 2 46.72 2.60 -18.75
C PRO A 2 45.45 1.92 -18.18
N ASP A 3 44.32 2.44 -18.67
CA ASP A 3 42.92 1.97 -18.69
C ASP A 3 42.17 1.70 -17.37
N GLU A 4 41.59 2.78 -16.82
CA GLU A 4 40.32 2.72 -16.08
C GLU A 4 39.18 2.65 -17.11
N SER A 5 38.49 1.51 -17.16
CA SER A 5 37.21 1.36 -17.86
C SER A 5 36.14 2.15 -17.12
N THR A 6 35.63 3.21 -17.74
CA THR A 6 34.39 3.88 -17.37
C THR A 6 33.22 2.88 -17.35
N PRO A 7 32.28 2.97 -16.39
CA PRO A 7 31.03 2.23 -16.47
C PRO A 7 30.26 2.72 -17.70
N ASP A 8 29.76 1.80 -18.53
CA ASP A 8 28.91 2.11 -19.68
C ASP A 8 27.68 2.93 -19.24
N GLU A 9 27.48 4.05 -19.92
CA GLU A 9 26.25 4.86 -19.84
C GLU A 9 25.02 4.02 -20.25
N PRO A 10 23.85 4.20 -19.61
CA PRO A 10 22.64 3.49 -19.99
C PRO A 10 22.17 3.92 -21.39
N THR A 11 22.06 2.96 -22.31
CA THR A 11 21.48 3.15 -23.65
C THR A 11 19.98 3.49 -23.59
N PRO A 12 19.47 4.36 -24.49
CA PRO A 12 18.11 4.93 -24.42
C PRO A 12 16.97 3.93 -24.71
N ASP A 13 15.82 4.19 -24.10
CA ASP A 13 14.65 3.31 -23.98
C ASP A 13 13.82 3.17 -25.28
N LYS A 14 13.34 1.94 -25.54
CA LYS A 14 12.45 1.54 -26.66
C LYS A 14 11.01 1.41 -26.18
N SER A 15 10.02 1.59 -27.06
CA SER A 15 8.59 1.61 -26.68
C SER A 15 8.06 0.27 -26.12
N LEU A 16 7.05 0.31 -25.24
CA LEU A 16 6.42 -0.87 -24.61
C LEU A 16 5.92 -1.91 -25.63
N ALA A 17 5.42 -1.41 -26.75
CA ALA A 17 4.88 -2.21 -27.84
C ALA A 17 5.98 -3.02 -28.57
N GLU A 18 7.17 -2.43 -28.72
CA GLU A 18 8.37 -3.10 -29.24
C GLU A 18 8.82 -4.23 -28.31
N ALA A 19 8.82 -3.99 -27.01
CA ALA A 19 9.20 -5.00 -26.02
C ALA A 19 8.23 -6.19 -26.04
N LEU A 20 6.92 -5.94 -26.17
CA LEU A 20 5.94 -7.01 -26.20
C LEU A 20 6.04 -7.85 -27.47
N LEU A 21 6.26 -7.24 -28.64
CA LEU A 21 6.49 -7.98 -29.89
C LEU A 21 7.82 -8.73 -29.90
N ALA A 22 8.85 -8.17 -29.28
CA ALA A 22 10.12 -8.86 -29.11
C ALA A 22 9.98 -10.09 -28.19
N LEU A 23 9.12 -10.03 -27.18
CA LEU A 23 8.77 -11.17 -26.32
C LEU A 23 8.03 -12.25 -27.12
N LEU A 24 7.03 -11.85 -27.92
CA LEU A 24 6.24 -12.77 -28.75
C LEU A 24 7.07 -13.45 -29.84
N ASP A 25 8.07 -12.76 -30.40
CA ASP A 25 9.02 -13.33 -31.37
C ASP A 25 10.17 -14.14 -30.72
N GLY A 26 10.18 -14.27 -29.38
CA GLY A 26 11.22 -14.98 -28.63
C GLY A 26 12.59 -14.30 -28.65
N THR A 27 12.66 -13.04 -29.10
CA THR A 27 13.91 -12.25 -29.20
C THR A 27 14.32 -11.63 -27.87
N ILE A 28 13.39 -11.47 -26.93
CA ILE A 28 13.67 -11.08 -25.54
C ILE A 28 12.90 -11.98 -24.56
N ASP A 29 13.34 -12.05 -23.31
CA ASP A 29 12.67 -12.82 -22.26
C ASP A 29 11.72 -11.95 -21.40
N ARG A 30 10.94 -12.61 -20.52
CA ARG A 30 10.02 -11.97 -19.57
C ARG A 30 10.67 -10.83 -18.79
N ARG A 31 11.91 -11.01 -18.34
CA ARG A 31 12.56 -10.08 -17.41
C ARG A 31 12.99 -8.80 -18.13
N ALA A 32 13.53 -8.95 -19.34
CA ALA A 32 13.84 -7.87 -20.25
C ALA A 32 12.61 -7.03 -20.62
N PHE A 33 11.47 -7.68 -20.88
CA PHE A 33 10.20 -7.02 -21.16
C PHE A 33 9.72 -6.15 -19.99
N LEU A 34 9.66 -6.73 -18.77
CA LEU A 34 9.12 -6.03 -17.60
C LEU A 34 10.01 -4.86 -17.14
N LYS A 35 11.35 -4.97 -17.21
CA LYS A 35 12.26 -3.90 -16.76
C LYS A 35 12.06 -2.58 -17.53
N ARG A 36 11.80 -2.65 -18.84
CA ARG A 36 11.56 -1.44 -19.65
C ARG A 36 10.15 -0.88 -19.47
N SER A 37 9.19 -1.73 -19.09
CA SER A 37 7.86 -1.24 -18.70
C SER A 37 7.86 -0.46 -17.38
N ALA A 38 8.88 -0.64 -16.53
CA ALA A 38 9.04 0.03 -15.25
C ALA A 38 9.36 1.54 -15.37
N GLY A 39 10.00 1.96 -16.47
CA GLY A 39 10.36 3.37 -16.73
C GLY A 39 9.17 4.32 -16.93
N LEU A 40 7.97 3.76 -17.17
CA LEU A 40 6.72 4.52 -17.34
C LEU A 40 5.90 4.63 -16.04
N ALA A 41 6.31 3.98 -14.96
CA ALA A 41 5.50 3.83 -13.75
C ALA A 41 5.53 5.06 -12.83
N GLY A 42 6.65 5.79 -12.73
CA GLY A 42 6.80 6.91 -11.79
C GLY A 42 5.81 8.06 -12.02
N GLY A 43 5.66 8.50 -13.27
CA GLY A 43 4.71 9.58 -13.62
C GLY A 43 3.25 9.12 -13.75
N ALA A 44 3.01 7.89 -14.21
CA ALA A 44 1.66 7.34 -14.33
C ALA A 44 1.05 6.94 -12.97
N ALA A 45 1.88 6.54 -11.98
CA ALA A 45 1.42 6.24 -10.63
C ALA A 45 0.79 7.48 -9.96
N LEU A 46 1.36 8.68 -10.15
CA LEU A 46 0.81 9.94 -9.62
C LEU A 46 -0.54 10.32 -10.26
N ALA A 47 -0.70 10.07 -11.57
CA ALA A 47 -1.96 10.28 -12.27
C ALA A 47 -3.03 9.22 -11.91
N ALA A 48 -2.62 8.00 -11.54
CA ALA A 48 -3.50 6.93 -11.07
C ALA A 48 -3.88 7.07 -9.58
N THR A 49 -3.02 7.71 -8.77
CA THR A 49 -3.25 7.94 -7.33
C THR A 49 -4.23 9.07 -7.06
N LEU A 50 -4.21 10.12 -7.88
CA LEU A 50 -5.10 11.28 -7.73
C LEU A 50 -6.37 11.02 -8.56
N PRO A 51 -7.56 10.89 -7.93
CA PRO A 51 -8.80 10.91 -8.67
C PRO A 51 -8.95 12.28 -9.35
N GLY A 52 -8.52 12.39 -10.60
CA GLY A 52 -9.01 13.37 -11.55
C GLY A 52 -8.60 14.83 -11.40
N CYS A 53 -7.44 15.21 -10.82
CA CYS A 53 -6.96 16.60 -10.79
C CYS A 53 -6.74 17.19 -12.20
N ILE A 54 -7.84 17.57 -12.86
CA ILE A 54 -7.89 18.43 -14.02
C ILE A 54 -8.38 19.78 -13.47
N PRO A 55 -7.56 20.84 -13.45
CA PRO A 55 -8.07 22.16 -13.12
C PRO A 55 -9.09 22.56 -14.19
N GLY A 56 -10.34 22.72 -13.76
CA GLY A 56 -11.37 23.38 -14.53
C GLY A 56 -11.11 24.88 -14.51
N CYS A 57 -10.62 25.44 -15.62
CA CYS A 57 -10.72 26.87 -15.84
C CYS A 57 -12.19 27.21 -16.15
N GLU A 58 -12.97 27.56 -15.13
CA GLU A 58 -14.21 28.32 -15.33
C GLU A 58 -13.85 29.78 -15.64
N GLY A 59 -13.57 30.03 -16.92
CA GLY A 59 -13.58 31.35 -17.53
C GLY A 59 -14.30 31.23 -18.88
N GLU A 60 -15.11 32.24 -19.22
CA GLU A 60 -16.08 32.34 -20.34
C GLU A 60 -15.57 32.06 -21.78
N SER A 61 -14.48 31.32 -21.98
CA SER A 61 -14.11 30.74 -23.27
C SER A 61 -14.10 29.22 -23.18
N ALA A 62 -15.28 28.61 -23.33
CA ALA A 62 -15.41 27.23 -23.78
C ALA A 62 -14.86 27.13 -25.23
N GLN A 63 -13.54 27.20 -25.37
CA GLN A 63 -12.87 26.76 -26.59
C GLN A 63 -12.96 25.23 -26.63
N GLU A 64 -13.47 24.73 -27.75
CA GLU A 64 -13.63 23.32 -28.07
C GLU A 64 -12.47 22.49 -27.53
N SER A 65 -12.78 21.48 -26.70
CA SER A 65 -11.82 20.43 -26.35
C SER A 65 -11.18 19.93 -27.65
N PRO A 66 -9.84 19.94 -27.78
CA PRO A 66 -9.19 19.58 -29.02
C PRO A 66 -9.61 18.15 -29.40
N ASN A 67 -10.13 18.00 -30.61
CA ASN A 67 -10.45 16.69 -31.18
C ASN A 67 -9.11 16.00 -31.48
N ILE A 68 -8.82 14.88 -30.79
CA ILE A 68 -7.53 14.20 -30.87
C ILE A 68 -7.62 13.10 -31.94
N GLU A 69 -6.95 13.28 -33.09
CA GLU A 69 -6.95 12.31 -34.21
C GLU A 69 -5.80 11.29 -34.08
N GLY A 70 -6.13 9.99 -33.97
CA GLY A 70 -5.19 8.85 -33.95
C GLY A 70 -5.84 7.52 -33.52
N ALA A 71 -5.35 6.37 -34.03
CA ALA A 71 -5.82 5.04 -33.62
C ALA A 71 -5.15 4.62 -32.29
N LEU A 72 -5.94 4.15 -31.32
CA LEU A 72 -5.43 3.66 -30.04
C LEU A 72 -5.05 2.17 -30.13
N PRO A 73 -3.98 1.70 -29.45
CA PRO A 73 -3.41 0.36 -29.64
C PRO A 73 -4.23 -0.79 -29.03
N TYR A 74 -5.37 -0.50 -28.40
CA TYR A 74 -6.15 -1.48 -27.64
C TYR A 74 -6.58 -2.72 -28.41
N ALA A 75 -6.92 -2.58 -29.70
CA ALA A 75 -7.31 -3.73 -30.52
C ALA A 75 -6.15 -4.71 -30.73
N VAL A 76 -4.93 -4.18 -30.84
CA VAL A 76 -3.70 -4.99 -30.95
C VAL A 76 -3.43 -5.67 -29.61
N TRP A 77 -3.53 -4.95 -28.49
CA TRP A 77 -3.34 -5.52 -27.15
C TRP A 77 -4.32 -6.64 -26.83
N GLU A 78 -5.60 -6.49 -27.24
CA GLU A 78 -6.61 -7.54 -27.12
C GLU A 78 -6.26 -8.79 -27.94
N GLN A 79 -5.73 -8.63 -29.16
CA GLN A 79 -5.27 -9.75 -29.99
C GLN A 79 -4.03 -10.44 -29.40
N MET A 80 -3.07 -9.65 -28.90
CA MET A 80 -1.87 -10.16 -28.22
C MET A 80 -2.25 -10.96 -26.96
N GLN A 81 -3.21 -10.45 -26.18
CA GLN A 81 -3.73 -11.15 -25.02
C GLN A 81 -4.34 -12.51 -25.38
N GLN A 82 -5.16 -12.56 -26.44
CA GLN A 82 -5.73 -13.81 -26.92
C GLN A 82 -4.65 -14.79 -27.39
N ALA A 83 -3.63 -14.30 -28.11
CA ALA A 83 -2.50 -15.12 -28.52
C ALA A 83 -1.71 -15.68 -27.33
N LEU A 84 -1.44 -14.88 -26.30
CA LEU A 84 -0.76 -15.35 -25.08
C LEU A 84 -1.50 -16.52 -24.42
N ARG A 85 -2.84 -16.49 -24.41
CA ARG A 85 -3.69 -17.56 -23.86
C ARG A 85 -3.62 -18.87 -24.65
N THR A 86 -3.10 -18.87 -25.88
CA THR A 86 -2.84 -20.09 -26.65
C THR A 86 -1.54 -20.78 -26.23
N SER A 87 -0.63 -20.07 -25.57
CA SER A 87 0.68 -20.58 -25.18
C SER A 87 0.57 -21.80 -24.26
N PRO A 88 1.42 -22.83 -24.43
CA PRO A 88 1.46 -24.01 -23.55
C PRO A 88 1.77 -23.69 -22.08
N ASP A 89 2.45 -22.59 -21.80
CA ASP A 89 2.72 -22.14 -20.43
C ASP A 89 1.57 -21.31 -19.81
N HIS A 90 0.49 -21.04 -20.56
CA HIS A 90 -0.71 -20.40 -20.02
C HIS A 90 -1.68 -21.44 -19.42
N LEU A 91 -1.32 -21.98 -18.25
CA LEU A 91 -1.99 -23.14 -17.63
C LEU A 91 -3.51 -23.00 -17.43
N PRO A 92 -4.07 -21.87 -16.95
CA PRO A 92 -5.52 -21.74 -16.80
C PRO A 92 -6.28 -21.88 -18.12
N ALA A 93 -5.88 -21.12 -19.15
CA ALA A 93 -6.49 -21.21 -20.48
C ALA A 93 -6.32 -22.60 -21.12
N GLN A 94 -5.22 -23.30 -20.86
CA GLN A 94 -5.04 -24.68 -21.32
C GLN A 94 -6.00 -25.64 -20.61
N ALA A 95 -6.18 -25.50 -19.30
CA ALA A 95 -7.13 -26.29 -18.54
C ALA A 95 -8.56 -26.09 -19.05
N ASP A 96 -8.97 -24.84 -19.30
CA ASP A 96 -10.31 -24.52 -19.82
C ASP A 96 -10.57 -25.19 -21.18
N ARG A 97 -9.59 -25.18 -22.09
CA ARG A 97 -9.69 -25.89 -23.39
C ARG A 97 -9.82 -27.40 -23.23
N LEU A 98 -9.12 -27.99 -22.26
CA LEU A 98 -9.15 -29.43 -22.01
C LEU A 98 -10.47 -29.86 -21.34
N VAL A 99 -10.99 -29.03 -20.44
CA VAL A 99 -12.31 -29.19 -19.83
C VAL A 99 -13.40 -29.14 -20.91
N GLU A 100 -13.36 -28.17 -21.81
CA GLU A 100 -14.30 -28.06 -22.93
C GLU A 100 -14.21 -29.28 -23.89
N ALA A 101 -13.01 -29.81 -24.12
CA ALA A 101 -12.81 -31.00 -24.94
C ALA A 101 -13.30 -32.30 -24.28
N GLY A 102 -13.35 -32.35 -22.94
CA GLY A 102 -13.88 -33.49 -22.18
C GLY A 102 -13.07 -34.79 -22.25
N ASP A 103 -11.80 -34.75 -22.66
CA ASP A 103 -10.93 -35.95 -22.72
C ASP A 103 -10.26 -36.21 -21.35
N PRO A 104 -10.67 -37.26 -20.61
CA PRO A 104 -10.13 -37.51 -19.28
C PRO A 104 -8.63 -37.84 -19.28
N GLU A 105 -8.12 -38.52 -20.31
CA GLU A 105 -6.69 -38.86 -20.37
C GLU A 105 -5.87 -37.61 -20.69
N ALA A 106 -6.40 -36.68 -21.50
CA ALA A 106 -5.74 -35.41 -21.78
C ALA A 106 -5.69 -34.49 -20.53
N ILE A 107 -6.81 -34.39 -19.79
CA ILE A 107 -6.87 -33.65 -18.52
C ILE A 107 -5.88 -34.26 -17.51
N PHE A 108 -5.85 -35.60 -17.39
CA PHE A 108 -4.89 -36.28 -16.52
C PHE A 108 -3.44 -35.97 -16.88
N ARG A 109 -3.06 -36.11 -18.16
CA ARG A 109 -1.70 -35.80 -18.63
C ARG A 109 -1.34 -34.35 -18.38
N PHE A 110 -2.27 -33.43 -18.55
CA PHE A 110 -2.06 -32.02 -18.23
C PHE A 110 -1.66 -31.84 -16.76
N VAL A 111 -2.46 -32.31 -15.80
CA VAL A 111 -2.12 -32.15 -14.37
C VAL A 111 -0.84 -32.91 -14.00
N ARG A 112 -0.61 -34.10 -14.58
CA ARG A 112 0.57 -34.92 -14.31
C ARG A 112 1.86 -34.26 -14.81
N ASP A 113 1.85 -33.75 -16.03
CA ASP A 113 3.06 -33.33 -16.76
C ASP A 113 3.32 -31.82 -16.70
N ARG A 114 2.30 -31.00 -16.45
CA ARG A 114 2.38 -29.52 -16.50
C ARG A 114 2.36 -28.86 -15.12
N ILE A 115 1.91 -29.58 -14.09
CA ILE A 115 1.89 -29.12 -12.71
C ILE A 115 2.97 -29.86 -11.93
N ALA A 116 3.91 -29.12 -11.36
CA ALA A 116 4.97 -29.68 -10.53
C ALA A 116 4.44 -30.20 -9.20
N THR A 117 4.98 -31.33 -8.75
CA THR A 117 4.67 -31.87 -7.41
C THR A 117 5.67 -31.31 -6.40
N TYR A 118 5.18 -30.55 -5.42
CA TYR A 118 5.96 -30.07 -4.28
C TYR A 118 5.80 -31.03 -3.10
N PRO A 119 6.82 -31.20 -2.24
CA PRO A 119 6.67 -31.89 -0.96
C PRO A 119 5.48 -31.32 -0.18
N PRO A 120 4.66 -32.11 0.52
CA PRO A 120 3.57 -31.60 1.35
C PRO A 120 4.10 -30.78 2.56
N PRO A 121 3.26 -29.97 3.23
CA PRO A 121 3.63 -29.34 4.49
C PRO A 121 3.86 -30.37 5.61
N THR A 122 4.71 -30.02 6.57
CA THR A 122 4.93 -30.80 7.80
C THR A 122 3.76 -30.62 8.77
N SER A 123 3.19 -31.72 9.24
CA SER A 123 2.19 -31.67 10.33
C SER A 123 2.83 -31.24 11.64
N TYR A 124 2.01 -30.88 12.63
CA TYR A 124 2.41 -30.54 14.00
C TYR A 124 3.35 -31.58 14.66
N TRP A 125 3.26 -32.85 14.26
CA TRP A 125 4.09 -33.94 14.79
C TRP A 125 5.40 -34.15 14.02
N GLY A 126 5.75 -33.25 13.09
CA GLY A 126 6.97 -33.33 12.28
C GLY A 126 6.93 -34.38 11.17
N THR A 127 5.79 -35.04 10.94
CA THR A 127 5.56 -35.93 9.80
C THR A 127 4.88 -35.15 8.68
N ASN A 128 5.32 -35.26 7.43
CA ASN A 128 4.63 -34.53 6.37
C ASN A 128 3.27 -35.13 6.05
N ASP A 129 2.28 -34.25 5.87
CA ASP A 129 0.88 -34.64 5.64
C ASP A 129 0.62 -34.79 4.14
N LEU A 130 0.96 -35.95 3.61
CA LEU A 130 0.81 -36.24 2.19
C LEU A 130 -0.64 -36.31 1.72
N VAL A 131 -1.54 -36.68 2.63
CA VAL A 131 -2.91 -37.08 2.30
C VAL A 131 -3.85 -35.88 2.34
N ASN A 132 -3.68 -35.01 3.34
CA ASN A 132 -4.55 -33.86 3.55
C ASN A 132 -3.80 -32.54 3.43
N GLY A 133 -2.47 -32.54 3.36
CA GLY A 133 -1.66 -31.32 3.33
C GLY A 133 -1.85 -30.49 2.06
N VAL A 134 -2.43 -29.31 2.24
CA VAL A 134 -2.59 -28.23 1.25
C VAL A 134 -1.71 -27.06 1.65
N ARG A 135 -1.24 -26.27 0.67
CA ARG A 135 -0.59 -24.98 0.94
C ARG A 135 -1.44 -23.82 0.48
N TRP A 136 -1.90 -23.88 -0.76
CA TRP A 136 -2.46 -22.75 -1.47
C TRP A 136 -3.86 -23.00 -1.98
N GLY A 137 -4.26 -24.24 -2.25
CA GLY A 137 -5.55 -24.55 -2.89
C GLY A 137 -5.44 -24.74 -4.41
N THR A 138 -6.54 -25.13 -5.04
CA THR A 138 -6.55 -25.65 -6.43
C THR A 138 -6.39 -24.54 -7.48
N ARG A 139 -6.98 -23.36 -7.26
CA ARG A 139 -6.86 -22.22 -8.19
C ARG A 139 -5.42 -21.70 -8.23
N ALA A 140 -4.83 -21.51 -7.05
CA ALA A 140 -3.45 -21.09 -6.89
C ALA A 140 -2.47 -22.13 -7.46
N THR A 141 -2.75 -23.42 -7.26
CA THR A 141 -1.98 -24.55 -7.84
C THR A 141 -2.00 -24.52 -9.36
N LEU A 142 -3.17 -24.32 -9.97
CA LEU A 142 -3.33 -24.24 -11.42
C LEU A 142 -2.57 -23.03 -12.00
N ARG A 143 -2.66 -21.88 -11.35
CA ARG A 143 -1.99 -20.65 -11.79
C ARG A 143 -0.46 -20.75 -11.66
N GLY A 144 0.03 -21.16 -10.49
CA GLY A 144 1.46 -21.25 -10.20
C GLY A 144 2.15 -22.43 -10.89
N GLY A 145 1.39 -23.44 -11.35
CA GLY A 145 1.92 -24.61 -12.00
C GLY A 145 2.65 -25.57 -11.06
N ALA A 146 2.34 -25.52 -9.77
CA ALA A 146 2.88 -26.41 -8.76
C ALA A 146 1.87 -26.61 -7.62
N GLY A 147 1.92 -27.75 -6.94
CA GLY A 147 1.12 -28.03 -5.75
C GLY A 147 1.56 -29.32 -5.05
N THR A 148 1.01 -29.57 -3.86
CA THR A 148 1.21 -30.83 -3.13
C THR A 148 0.54 -32.00 -3.86
N PRO A 149 0.85 -33.27 -3.51
CA PRO A 149 0.14 -34.42 -4.04
C PRO A 149 -1.36 -34.37 -3.84
N ARG A 150 -1.81 -33.81 -2.71
CA ARG A 150 -3.24 -33.59 -2.44
C ARG A 150 -3.82 -32.52 -3.36
N GLU A 151 -3.20 -31.35 -3.46
CA GLU A 151 -3.68 -30.26 -4.33
C GLU A 151 -3.75 -30.67 -5.80
N LYS A 152 -2.79 -31.47 -6.29
CA LYS A 152 -2.83 -32.02 -7.66
C LYS A 152 -3.99 -33.00 -7.86
N ALA A 153 -4.33 -33.80 -6.85
CA ALA A 153 -5.47 -34.71 -6.93
C ALA A 153 -6.80 -33.95 -6.89
N ASP A 154 -6.93 -32.95 -6.00
CA ASP A 154 -8.11 -32.09 -5.93
C ASP A 154 -8.28 -31.27 -7.22
N LEU A 155 -7.19 -30.70 -7.78
CA LEU A 155 -7.22 -30.01 -9.07
C LEU A 155 -7.66 -30.95 -10.20
N LEU A 156 -7.15 -32.19 -10.24
CA LEU A 156 -7.56 -33.16 -11.25
C LEU A 156 -9.05 -33.53 -11.11
N ALA A 157 -9.53 -33.72 -9.88
CA ALA A 157 -10.94 -34.01 -9.62
C ALA A 157 -11.84 -32.82 -10.01
N ASP A 158 -11.45 -31.58 -9.68
CA ASP A 158 -12.15 -30.35 -10.09
C ASP A 158 -12.26 -30.26 -11.62
N LEU A 159 -11.15 -30.44 -12.34
CA LEU A 159 -11.15 -30.38 -13.80
C LEU A 159 -12.03 -31.48 -14.43
N TYR A 160 -12.04 -32.69 -13.87
CA TYR A 160 -12.96 -33.74 -14.31
C TYR A 160 -14.42 -33.37 -14.07
N GLN A 161 -14.75 -32.86 -12.88
CA GLN A 161 -16.11 -32.45 -12.53
C GLN A 161 -16.59 -31.30 -13.42
N ARG A 162 -15.73 -30.31 -13.67
CA ARG A 162 -15.99 -29.21 -14.64
C ARG A 162 -16.19 -29.72 -16.06
N ALA A 163 -15.56 -30.83 -16.44
CA ALA A 163 -15.76 -31.53 -17.71
C ALA A 163 -17.01 -32.43 -17.73
N GLY A 164 -17.80 -32.44 -16.65
CA GLY A 164 -19.03 -33.25 -16.52
C GLY A 164 -18.78 -34.73 -16.20
N LEU A 165 -17.59 -35.08 -15.69
CA LEU A 165 -17.22 -36.43 -15.31
C LEU A 165 -17.34 -36.64 -13.79
N GLU A 166 -17.81 -37.82 -13.37
CA GLU A 166 -17.87 -38.19 -11.95
C GLU A 166 -16.48 -38.64 -11.46
N ALA A 167 -15.88 -37.84 -10.56
CA ALA A 167 -14.55 -38.07 -10.02
C ALA A 167 -14.51 -37.87 -8.50
N GLU A 168 -13.78 -38.75 -7.81
CA GLU A 168 -13.59 -38.76 -6.36
C GLU A 168 -12.10 -38.89 -6.02
N VAL A 169 -11.62 -38.10 -5.07
CA VAL A 169 -10.25 -38.22 -4.55
C VAL A 169 -10.17 -39.40 -3.59
N VAL A 170 -9.19 -40.28 -3.82
CA VAL A 170 -9.00 -41.53 -3.07
C VAL A 170 -7.56 -41.69 -2.58
N THR A 171 -7.41 -42.44 -1.51
CA THR A 171 -6.13 -42.85 -0.91
C THR A 171 -5.90 -44.34 -1.14
N SER A 172 -4.63 -44.73 -1.13
CA SER A 172 -4.20 -46.12 -1.32
C SER A 172 -2.85 -46.37 -0.63
N PRO A 173 -2.54 -47.62 -0.22
CA PRO A 173 -1.22 -47.96 0.28
C PRO A 173 -0.12 -47.63 -0.75
N GLU A 174 0.98 -47.03 -0.30
CA GLU A 174 2.12 -46.69 -1.17
C GLU A 174 2.97 -47.95 -1.46
N THR A 175 2.94 -48.40 -2.71
CA THR A 175 3.59 -49.63 -3.19
C THR A 175 4.81 -49.41 -4.09
N SER A 176 5.12 -48.15 -4.42
CA SER A 176 6.18 -47.80 -5.39
C SER A 176 7.58 -47.94 -4.81
N ALA A 177 8.56 -48.13 -5.69
CA ALA A 177 9.96 -48.13 -5.29
C ALA A 177 10.41 -46.75 -4.77
N ALA A 178 11.45 -46.70 -3.93
CA ALA A 178 11.98 -45.44 -3.39
C ALA A 178 12.37 -44.44 -4.48
N SER A 179 13.04 -44.90 -5.55
CA SER A 179 13.43 -44.07 -6.69
C SER A 179 12.24 -43.48 -7.45
N GLU A 180 11.09 -44.16 -7.49
CA GLU A 180 9.88 -43.65 -8.13
C GLU A 180 9.22 -42.56 -7.30
N ARG A 181 9.22 -42.72 -5.97
CA ARG A 181 8.74 -41.69 -5.02
C ARG A 181 9.61 -40.45 -5.03
N GLU A 182 10.92 -40.60 -5.08
CA GLU A 182 11.87 -39.48 -5.24
C GLU A 182 11.66 -38.77 -6.58
N ASN A 183 11.52 -39.53 -7.68
CA ASN A 183 11.29 -38.98 -9.00
C ASN A 183 10.00 -38.16 -9.08
N ALA A 184 8.96 -38.49 -8.32
CA ALA A 184 7.73 -37.69 -8.25
C ALA A 184 7.99 -36.21 -7.90
N PHE A 185 8.99 -35.93 -7.05
CA PHE A 185 9.36 -34.58 -6.63
C PHE A 185 10.50 -33.98 -7.46
N TYR A 186 11.46 -34.80 -7.90
CA TYR A 186 12.65 -34.29 -8.61
C TYR A 186 12.45 -34.09 -10.11
N HIS A 187 11.36 -34.61 -10.67
CA HIS A 187 11.05 -34.52 -12.10
C HIS A 187 10.90 -33.04 -12.54
N PRO A 188 11.69 -32.57 -13.53
CA PRO A 188 11.50 -31.24 -14.12
C PRO A 188 10.19 -31.14 -14.90
N VAL A 189 9.50 -30.01 -14.80
CA VAL A 189 8.30 -29.72 -15.59
C VAL A 189 8.66 -28.67 -16.63
N GLU A 190 8.38 -28.96 -17.90
CA GLU A 190 8.67 -28.07 -19.02
C GLU A 190 7.39 -27.42 -19.52
N ASN A 191 7.29 -26.10 -19.38
CA ASN A 191 6.17 -25.29 -19.89
C ASN A 191 6.75 -24.21 -20.80
N PRO A 192 6.90 -24.49 -22.13
CA PRO A 192 7.50 -23.53 -23.04
C PRO A 192 6.56 -22.36 -23.29
N PHE A 193 7.11 -21.15 -23.26
CA PHE A 193 6.44 -19.97 -23.79
C PHE A 193 6.45 -20.05 -25.32
N ALA A 194 5.31 -20.39 -25.91
CA ALA A 194 5.15 -20.62 -27.35
C ALA A 194 3.71 -20.29 -27.80
N PRO A 195 3.29 -19.02 -27.72
CA PRO A 195 1.99 -18.59 -28.23
C PRO A 195 1.88 -18.88 -29.74
N GLU A 196 0.70 -19.30 -30.20
CA GLU A 196 0.39 -19.57 -31.60
C GLU A 196 0.20 -18.25 -32.36
N ILE A 197 1.30 -17.71 -32.92
CA ILE A 197 1.29 -16.44 -33.63
C ILE A 197 1.98 -16.63 -34.97
N ASP A 198 1.31 -16.24 -36.05
CA ASP A 198 1.93 -16.22 -37.36
C ASP A 198 2.77 -14.93 -37.58
N PRO A 199 3.85 -14.99 -38.38
CA PRO A 199 4.71 -13.83 -38.62
C PRO A 199 4.01 -12.63 -39.29
N GLU A 200 2.93 -12.85 -40.04
CA GLU A 200 2.17 -11.75 -40.68
C GLU A 200 1.41 -10.96 -39.61
N THR A 201 0.82 -11.64 -38.62
CA THR A 201 0.16 -11.02 -37.46
C THR A 201 1.14 -10.19 -36.63
N VAL A 202 2.36 -10.67 -36.39
CA VAL A 202 3.41 -9.87 -35.71
C VAL A 202 3.76 -8.62 -36.52
N THR A 203 3.88 -8.75 -37.84
CA THR A 203 4.19 -7.63 -38.74
C THR A 203 3.05 -6.60 -38.77
N TYR A 204 1.80 -7.07 -38.77
CA TYR A 204 0.62 -6.24 -38.64
C TYR A 204 0.63 -5.49 -37.30
N TRP A 205 0.85 -6.17 -36.19
CA TRP A 205 0.94 -5.53 -34.88
C TRP A 205 2.07 -4.51 -34.80
N ARG A 206 3.25 -4.79 -35.39
CA ARG A 206 4.34 -3.80 -35.51
C ARG A 206 3.89 -2.53 -36.22
N THR A 207 3.19 -2.71 -37.33
CA THR A 207 2.69 -1.61 -38.16
C THR A 207 1.67 -0.76 -37.40
N GLU A 208 0.68 -1.38 -36.77
CA GLU A 208 -0.38 -0.69 -36.02
C GLU A 208 0.14 0.01 -34.76
N LEU A 209 1.19 -0.52 -34.14
CA LEU A 209 1.85 0.07 -32.98
C LEU A 209 2.90 1.13 -33.36
N GLY A 210 3.13 1.36 -34.66
CA GLY A 210 4.08 2.36 -35.17
C GLY A 210 5.55 1.99 -34.97
N LEU A 211 5.87 0.70 -34.91
CA LEU A 211 7.20 0.18 -34.57
C LEU A 211 8.03 -0.08 -35.83
N PRO A 212 9.33 0.29 -35.87
CA PRO A 212 10.13 0.12 -37.07
C PRO A 212 10.47 -1.35 -37.33
N GLU A 213 10.54 -1.74 -38.61
CA GLU A 213 10.96 -3.10 -39.05
C GLU A 213 12.35 -3.50 -38.52
N THR A 214 13.20 -2.51 -38.20
CA THR A 214 14.57 -2.71 -37.71
C THR A 214 14.71 -2.72 -36.17
N ALA A 215 13.64 -2.49 -35.41
CA ALA A 215 13.71 -2.39 -33.93
C ALA A 215 14.24 -3.66 -33.25
N ALA A 216 14.12 -4.81 -33.91
CA ALA A 216 14.31 -6.15 -33.36
C ALA A 216 15.76 -6.70 -33.39
N LYS A 217 16.82 -5.86 -33.36
CA LYS A 217 18.21 -6.36 -33.47
C LYS A 217 19.19 -6.00 -32.35
N ASP A 218 18.87 -5.07 -31.46
CA ASP A 218 19.72 -4.87 -30.28
C ASP A 218 19.28 -5.87 -29.21
N ALA A 219 20.11 -6.89 -28.98
CA ALA A 219 19.89 -7.90 -27.96
C ALA A 219 19.70 -7.22 -26.60
N VAL A 220 18.49 -7.29 -26.06
CA VAL A 220 18.21 -6.77 -24.72
C VAL A 220 18.94 -7.67 -23.71
N PRO A 221 19.79 -7.11 -22.83
CA PRO A 221 20.55 -7.92 -21.88
C PRO A 221 19.60 -8.66 -20.94
N ARG A 222 19.70 -9.99 -20.94
CA ARG A 222 18.93 -10.89 -20.07
C ARG A 222 19.52 -10.86 -18.66
N ILE A 223 18.68 -10.67 -17.65
CA ILE A 223 19.16 -10.59 -16.26
C ILE A 223 19.57 -11.99 -15.81
N ASP A 224 20.87 -12.22 -15.67
CA ASP A 224 21.47 -13.42 -15.07
C ASP A 224 20.80 -14.72 -15.57
N GLU A 225 20.63 -14.84 -16.89
CA GLU A 225 19.93 -15.97 -17.55
C GLU A 225 20.49 -17.33 -17.09
N ASP A 226 21.82 -17.41 -17.03
CA ASP A 226 22.56 -18.63 -16.70
C ASP A 226 22.69 -18.86 -15.18
N GLY A 227 22.19 -17.94 -14.35
CA GLY A 227 22.32 -17.98 -12.89
C GLY A 227 23.76 -17.80 -12.38
N GLN A 228 24.68 -17.30 -13.20
CA GLN A 228 26.10 -17.10 -12.84
C GLN A 228 26.28 -16.03 -11.77
N GLU A 229 25.57 -14.91 -11.84
CA GLU A 229 25.65 -13.86 -10.82
C GLU A 229 25.06 -14.34 -9.50
N SER A 230 23.90 -15.02 -9.55
CA SER A 230 23.26 -15.61 -8.37
C SER A 230 24.19 -16.64 -7.70
N ALA A 231 24.84 -17.48 -8.50
CA ALA A 231 25.84 -18.44 -8.01
C ALA A 231 27.05 -17.75 -7.37
N ALA A 232 27.61 -16.73 -8.03
CA ALA A 232 28.76 -16.00 -7.51
C ALA A 232 28.44 -15.28 -6.19
N LEU A 233 27.22 -14.75 -6.03
CA LEU A 233 26.77 -14.20 -4.76
C LEU A 233 26.68 -15.28 -3.69
N ALA A 234 26.03 -16.41 -3.98
CA ALA A 234 25.87 -17.50 -3.03
C ALA A 234 27.20 -18.10 -2.55
N GLU A 235 28.17 -18.32 -3.44
CA GLU A 235 29.50 -18.83 -3.06
C GLU A 235 30.22 -17.86 -2.12
N ARG A 236 30.15 -16.55 -2.38
CA ARG A 236 30.73 -15.54 -1.45
C ARG A 236 30.10 -15.59 -0.07
N LEU A 237 28.81 -15.86 0.03
CA LEU A 237 28.11 -15.94 1.32
C LEU A 237 28.41 -17.27 2.04
N LEU A 238 28.56 -18.36 1.30
CA LEU A 238 28.98 -19.66 1.85
C LEU A 238 30.35 -19.59 2.52
N ASP A 239 31.29 -18.81 1.96
CA ASP A 239 32.62 -18.61 2.54
C ASP A 239 32.61 -17.83 3.87
N VAL A 240 31.52 -17.10 4.16
CA VAL A 240 31.37 -16.24 5.34
C VAL A 240 30.56 -16.92 6.45
N LEU A 241 29.73 -17.91 6.10
CA LEU A 241 28.89 -18.62 7.06
C LEU A 241 29.75 -19.42 8.08
N PRO A 242 29.26 -19.64 9.31
CA PRO A 242 29.97 -20.43 10.32
C PRO A 242 30.28 -21.85 9.83
N GLU A 243 31.43 -22.42 10.22
CA GLU A 243 31.80 -23.80 9.85
C GLU A 243 30.82 -24.85 10.38
N ASP A 244 30.16 -24.55 11.50
CA ASP A 244 29.13 -25.37 12.14
C ASP A 244 27.71 -25.03 11.67
N ALA A 245 27.55 -24.15 10.67
CA ALA A 245 26.25 -23.81 10.11
C ALA A 245 25.47 -25.10 9.78
N GLN A 246 24.43 -25.34 10.58
CA GLN A 246 23.68 -26.59 10.50
C GLN A 246 23.03 -26.71 9.12
N ALA A 247 23.05 -27.93 8.60
CA ALA A 247 22.50 -28.25 7.30
C ALA A 247 21.04 -28.63 7.44
N ALA A 248 20.23 -28.24 6.45
CA ALA A 248 18.80 -28.49 6.37
C ALA A 248 18.38 -29.92 6.71
N ASP A 249 17.12 -30.15 7.07
CA ASP A 249 16.64 -31.53 7.16
C ASP A 249 16.73 -32.23 5.80
N ALA A 250 17.18 -33.50 5.81
CA ALA A 250 17.18 -34.30 4.59
C ALA A 250 15.73 -34.61 4.21
N PHE A 251 15.38 -34.39 2.94
CA PHE A 251 14.05 -34.71 2.47
C PHE A 251 13.86 -36.23 2.38
N ASP A 252 12.90 -36.78 3.12
CA ASP A 252 12.53 -38.19 3.09
C ASP A 252 11.27 -38.39 2.24
N ALA A 253 11.41 -39.04 1.09
CA ALA A 253 10.29 -39.38 0.21
C ALA A 253 9.58 -40.69 0.63
N ARG A 254 9.80 -41.20 1.86
CA ARG A 254 9.13 -42.42 2.36
C ARG A 254 7.79 -42.10 2.98
N TRP A 255 6.78 -42.78 2.46
CA TRP A 255 5.38 -42.60 2.85
C TRP A 255 4.64 -43.93 2.88
N GLN A 256 3.54 -43.96 3.64
CA GLN A 256 2.68 -45.14 3.79
C GLN A 256 1.51 -45.15 2.80
N GLU A 257 1.07 -43.98 2.34
CA GLU A 257 -0.10 -43.81 1.49
C GLU A 257 0.18 -42.90 0.29
N ALA A 258 -0.60 -43.09 -0.77
CA ALA A 258 -0.59 -42.31 -1.99
C ALA A 258 -2.00 -41.77 -2.29
N VAL A 259 -2.07 -40.52 -2.73
CA VAL A 259 -3.32 -39.85 -3.14
C VAL A 259 -3.48 -39.92 -4.65
N GLY A 260 -4.70 -40.22 -5.12
CA GLY A 260 -5.06 -40.20 -6.53
C GLY A 260 -6.55 -39.89 -6.73
N VAL A 261 -7.03 -40.05 -7.96
CA VAL A 261 -8.41 -39.77 -8.34
C VAL A 261 -9.02 -41.01 -8.98
N ARG A 262 -10.19 -41.40 -8.49
CA ARG A 262 -11.04 -42.44 -9.08
C ARG A 262 -12.07 -41.76 -9.98
N LEU A 263 -12.10 -42.17 -11.24
CA LEU A 263 -13.07 -41.77 -12.24
C LEU A 263 -14.13 -42.87 -12.38
N HIS A 264 -15.39 -42.50 -12.15
CA HIS A 264 -16.52 -43.41 -12.30
C HIS A 264 -17.02 -43.40 -13.76
N ASP A 265 -17.34 -44.58 -14.27
CA ASP A 265 -17.97 -44.76 -15.58
C ASP A 265 -19.28 -45.53 -15.35
N GLU A 266 -20.41 -44.96 -15.77
CA GLU A 266 -21.74 -45.55 -15.58
C GLU A 266 -21.86 -46.97 -16.18
N ASN A 267 -21.02 -47.33 -17.16
CA ASN A 267 -21.09 -48.60 -17.88
C ASN A 267 -19.75 -49.37 -17.93
N GLY A 268 -18.72 -48.91 -17.20
CA GLY A 268 -17.36 -49.46 -17.25
C GLY A 268 -16.70 -49.62 -15.87
N PRO A 269 -15.56 -50.34 -15.78
CA PRO A 269 -14.79 -50.40 -14.54
C PRO A 269 -14.20 -49.02 -14.22
N ALA A 270 -14.24 -48.62 -12.94
CA ALA A 270 -13.67 -47.37 -12.47
C ALA A 270 -12.18 -47.27 -12.88
N ARG A 271 -11.77 -46.08 -13.33
CA ARG A 271 -10.39 -45.79 -13.73
C ARG A 271 -9.70 -44.99 -12.64
N TYR A 272 -8.40 -45.17 -12.49
CA TYR A 272 -7.56 -44.54 -11.48
C TYR A 272 -6.48 -43.69 -12.16
N ALA A 273 -6.27 -42.49 -11.61
CA ALA A 273 -5.24 -41.55 -12.02
C ALA A 273 -4.45 -41.08 -10.79
N ASN A 274 -3.12 -41.10 -10.88
CA ASN A 274 -2.26 -40.49 -9.86
C ASN A 274 -1.44 -39.36 -10.50
N PRO A 275 -1.82 -38.09 -10.31
CA PRO A 275 -1.16 -36.96 -10.98
C PRO A 275 0.25 -36.70 -10.43
N SER A 276 0.63 -37.28 -9.29
CA SER A 276 1.96 -37.11 -8.72
C SER A 276 2.99 -38.08 -9.30
N ARG A 277 2.59 -39.04 -10.14
CA ARG A 277 3.47 -40.06 -10.72
C ARG A 277 3.73 -39.80 -12.22
N PRO A 278 4.93 -39.31 -12.61
CA PRO A 278 5.21 -38.90 -13.99
C PRO A 278 5.04 -40.01 -15.05
N ASN A 279 5.24 -41.28 -14.66
CA ASN A 279 5.30 -42.41 -15.59
C ASN A 279 4.01 -43.27 -15.64
N THR A 280 2.89 -42.80 -15.08
CA THR A 280 1.62 -43.58 -15.02
C THR A 280 0.57 -43.05 -15.99
N SER A 281 -0.20 -43.93 -16.64
CA SER A 281 -1.38 -43.59 -17.47
C SER A 281 -2.69 -43.74 -16.70
N LEU A 282 -3.79 -43.14 -17.16
CA LEU A 282 -5.13 -43.44 -16.63
C LEU A 282 -5.43 -44.92 -16.88
N GLY A 283 -5.83 -45.65 -15.83
CA GLY A 283 -6.02 -47.09 -15.98
C GLY A 283 -6.51 -47.78 -14.72
N THR A 284 -6.19 -49.06 -14.58
CA THR A 284 -6.52 -49.85 -13.39
C THR A 284 -5.67 -49.38 -12.20
N PRO A 285 -6.24 -49.29 -10.98
CA PRO A 285 -5.45 -48.96 -9.79
C PRO A 285 -4.32 -49.97 -9.53
N PRO A 286 -3.23 -49.56 -8.87
CA PRO A 286 -2.09 -50.44 -8.54
C PRO A 286 -2.39 -51.41 -7.39
N VAL A 287 -3.56 -51.30 -6.79
CA VAL A 287 -4.07 -52.10 -5.65
C VAL A 287 -5.48 -52.59 -5.96
N GLU A 288 -5.99 -53.55 -5.18
CA GLU A 288 -7.38 -53.99 -5.30
C GLU A 288 -8.35 -52.85 -4.90
N ASN A 289 -9.55 -52.85 -5.49
CA ASN A 289 -10.51 -51.75 -5.32
C ASN A 289 -10.98 -51.55 -3.86
N ASP A 290 -10.97 -52.60 -3.04
CA ASP A 290 -11.32 -52.52 -1.62
C ASP A 290 -10.23 -51.85 -0.77
N GLN A 291 -9.03 -51.64 -1.33
CA GLN A 291 -7.93 -50.88 -0.73
C GLN A 291 -7.91 -49.41 -1.17
N LEU A 292 -8.83 -48.99 -2.04
CA LEU A 292 -9.05 -47.58 -2.38
C LEU A 292 -10.10 -46.99 -1.44
N THR A 293 -9.66 -46.13 -0.54
CA THR A 293 -10.52 -45.43 0.41
C THR A 293 -10.78 -44.00 -0.07
N PRO A 294 -12.02 -43.48 0.04
CA PRO A 294 -12.28 -42.05 -0.12
C PRO A 294 -11.29 -41.25 0.74
N ALA A 295 -10.68 -40.22 0.16
CA ALA A 295 -9.78 -39.36 0.92
C ALA A 295 -10.58 -38.51 1.91
N ASP A 296 -10.01 -38.25 3.08
CA ASP A 296 -10.57 -37.28 4.01
C ASP A 296 -10.58 -35.87 3.38
N ALA A 297 -11.27 -34.93 4.03
CA ALA A 297 -11.24 -33.53 3.64
C ALA A 297 -9.78 -33.03 3.65
N ALA A 298 -9.41 -32.27 2.62
CA ALA A 298 -8.15 -31.55 2.61
C ALA A 298 -8.09 -30.56 3.77
N ASN A 299 -6.87 -30.29 4.25
CA ASN A 299 -6.63 -29.18 5.19
C ASN A 299 -6.91 -27.85 4.48
N ASP A 300 -7.19 -26.81 5.26
CA ASP A 300 -7.41 -25.48 4.72
C ASP A 300 -6.13 -24.92 4.09
N PRO A 301 -6.23 -24.16 2.97
CA PRO A 301 -5.12 -23.36 2.47
C PRO A 301 -4.59 -22.39 3.54
N LEU A 302 -3.34 -21.94 3.38
CA LEU A 302 -2.74 -20.94 4.28
C LEU A 302 -3.65 -19.71 4.42
N ALA A 303 -3.97 -19.33 5.66
CA ALA A 303 -4.66 -18.08 5.94
C ALA A 303 -3.74 -16.88 5.65
N VAL A 304 -4.33 -15.81 5.13
CA VAL A 304 -3.69 -14.53 4.82
C VAL A 304 -4.46 -13.43 5.53
N GLU A 305 -3.83 -12.77 6.49
CA GLU A 305 -4.40 -11.66 7.24
C GLU A 305 -3.58 -10.40 6.92
N VAL A 306 -4.27 -9.29 6.62
CA VAL A 306 -3.62 -7.99 6.36
C VAL A 306 -4.29 -6.94 7.21
N THR A 307 -3.50 -6.21 7.99
CA THR A 307 -3.96 -5.13 8.87
C THR A 307 -3.19 -3.85 8.57
N LEU A 308 -3.91 -2.77 8.28
CA LEU A 308 -3.38 -1.42 8.20
C LEU A 308 -3.64 -0.71 9.53
N GLU A 309 -2.59 -0.18 10.13
CA GLU A 309 -2.61 0.51 11.43
C GLU A 309 -2.01 1.90 11.30
N ALA A 310 -2.37 2.80 12.22
CA ALA A 310 -1.75 4.10 12.35
C ALA A 310 -1.48 4.45 13.81
N ALA A 311 -0.64 5.46 14.03
CA ALA A 311 -0.46 6.10 15.33
C ALA A 311 -0.49 7.62 15.18
N VAL A 312 -0.75 8.34 16.27
CA VAL A 312 -0.79 9.82 16.30
C VAL A 312 0.46 10.41 16.94
N SER A 313 0.81 11.64 16.61
CA SER A 313 2.04 12.29 17.09
C SER A 313 2.08 12.50 18.61
N SER A 314 0.93 12.57 19.28
CA SER A 314 0.83 12.67 20.74
C SER A 314 1.00 11.34 21.47
N ALA A 315 0.80 10.21 20.79
CA ALA A 315 0.93 8.86 21.33
C ALA A 315 1.51 7.93 20.25
N PRO A 316 2.76 8.17 19.81
CA PRO A 316 3.31 7.53 18.61
C PRO A 316 3.55 6.03 18.78
N GLU A 317 3.64 5.54 20.01
CA GLU A 317 3.77 4.11 20.35
C GLU A 317 2.42 3.38 20.41
N GLU A 318 1.30 4.10 20.52
CA GLU A 318 -0.05 3.53 20.59
C GLU A 318 -0.64 3.42 19.19
N ARG A 319 -0.57 2.22 18.62
CA ARG A 319 -1.16 1.92 17.31
C ARG A 319 -2.66 1.63 17.46
N PHE A 320 -3.43 2.06 16.46
CA PHE A 320 -4.83 1.69 16.30
C PHE A 320 -5.08 1.17 14.88
N GLU A 321 -5.97 0.18 14.79
CA GLU A 321 -6.38 -0.41 13.51
C GLU A 321 -7.20 0.57 12.68
N LEU A 322 -6.84 0.70 11.40
CA LEU A 322 -7.62 1.43 10.39
C LEU A 322 -8.53 0.48 9.61
N VAL A 323 -8.00 -0.66 9.16
CA VAL A 323 -8.75 -1.71 8.45
C VAL A 323 -7.98 -3.02 8.52
N SER A 324 -8.69 -4.13 8.63
CA SER A 324 -8.15 -5.48 8.51
C SER A 324 -8.96 -6.32 7.52
N GLY A 325 -8.35 -7.37 7.00
CA GLY A 325 -9.01 -8.35 6.13
C GLY A 325 -8.36 -9.72 6.21
N GLN A 326 -9.17 -10.75 5.95
CA GLN A 326 -8.75 -12.16 6.02
C GLN A 326 -9.17 -12.91 4.76
N TRP A 327 -8.23 -13.67 4.21
CA TRP A 327 -8.41 -14.48 3.01
C TRP A 327 -7.67 -15.81 3.15
N THR A 328 -7.93 -16.72 2.24
CA THR A 328 -7.09 -17.89 1.99
C THR A 328 -6.04 -17.57 0.93
N ALA A 329 -4.94 -18.32 0.93
CA ALA A 329 -3.95 -18.28 -0.15
C ALA A 329 -4.58 -18.55 -1.52
N ASP A 330 -5.64 -19.38 -1.57
CA ASP A 330 -6.37 -19.68 -2.81
C ASP A 330 -7.18 -18.49 -3.29
N GLU A 331 -7.54 -17.53 -2.45
CA GLU A 331 -8.27 -16.33 -2.86
C GLU A 331 -7.34 -15.22 -3.33
N VAL A 332 -6.12 -15.13 -2.79
CA VAL A 332 -5.21 -14.00 -3.08
C VAL A 332 -4.16 -14.28 -4.15
N ALA A 333 -3.76 -15.54 -4.38
CA ALA A 333 -2.68 -15.86 -5.33
C ALA A 333 -2.99 -15.37 -6.76
N GLY A 334 -2.10 -14.61 -7.38
CA GLY A 334 -2.34 -13.99 -8.69
C GLY A 334 -3.20 -12.73 -8.71
N ARG A 335 -3.71 -12.33 -7.55
CA ARG A 335 -4.49 -11.11 -7.37
C ARG A 335 -3.62 -10.05 -6.68
N GLN A 336 -4.07 -8.80 -6.75
CA GLN A 336 -3.40 -7.69 -6.09
C GLN A 336 -4.35 -7.06 -5.06
N LEU A 337 -3.85 -6.90 -3.84
CA LEU A 337 -4.53 -6.17 -2.79
C LEU A 337 -3.97 -4.75 -2.72
N LEU A 338 -4.79 -3.78 -3.13
CA LEU A 338 -4.47 -2.36 -3.01
C LEU A 338 -4.75 -1.89 -1.59
N VAL A 339 -3.73 -1.40 -0.90
CA VAL A 339 -3.83 -0.77 0.41
C VAL A 339 -3.81 0.75 0.20
N ARG A 340 -4.94 1.41 0.45
CA ARG A 340 -5.12 2.84 0.10
C ARG A 340 -5.92 3.59 1.16
N MET A 341 -5.68 4.89 1.20
CA MET A 341 -6.49 5.86 1.94
C MET A 341 -7.25 6.70 0.91
N ALA A 342 -8.56 6.51 0.80
CA ALA A 342 -9.39 7.22 -0.17
C ALA A 342 -10.00 8.48 0.48
N PRO A 343 -9.81 9.69 -0.10
CA PRO A 343 -10.54 10.87 0.34
C PRO A 343 -12.04 10.61 0.35
N THR A 344 -12.74 11.03 1.40
CA THR A 344 -14.21 10.84 1.51
C THR A 344 -15.01 11.91 0.78
N MET A 345 -14.35 12.98 0.30
CA MET A 345 -14.98 14.07 -0.45
C MET A 345 -15.48 13.59 -1.81
N GLU A 346 -16.54 14.23 -2.31
CA GLU A 346 -17.01 13.98 -3.66
C GLU A 346 -15.94 14.38 -4.69
N LEU A 347 -15.85 13.63 -5.79
CA LEU A 347 -14.80 13.83 -6.79
C LEU A 347 -14.70 15.29 -7.24
N ARG A 348 -15.83 15.99 -7.43
CA ARG A 348 -15.82 17.40 -7.85
C ARG A 348 -15.13 18.29 -6.81
N GLU A 349 -15.50 18.14 -5.55
CA GLU A 349 -14.95 18.93 -4.44
C GLU A 349 -13.46 18.61 -4.27
N LEU A 350 -13.07 17.34 -4.43
CA LEU A 350 -11.67 16.93 -4.41
C LEU A 350 -10.84 17.59 -5.54
N LEU A 351 -11.41 17.86 -6.71
CA LEU A 351 -10.70 18.53 -7.82
C LEU A 351 -10.48 20.02 -7.55
N GLU A 352 -11.36 20.62 -6.75
CA GLU A 352 -11.37 22.06 -6.44
C GLU A 352 -10.64 22.34 -5.11
N ALA A 353 -10.47 21.32 -4.25
CA ALA A 353 -9.79 21.40 -2.97
C ALA A 353 -8.26 21.45 -3.10
N ARG A 354 -7.59 22.20 -2.21
CA ARG A 354 -6.15 22.02 -1.98
C ARG A 354 -5.94 20.67 -1.31
N LEU A 355 -4.88 19.92 -1.65
CA LEU A 355 -4.60 18.65 -0.94
C LEU A 355 -4.45 18.84 0.56
N ASN A 356 -4.04 20.04 1.00
CA ASN A 356 -3.97 20.39 2.40
C ASN A 356 -5.33 20.42 3.11
N ASP A 357 -6.40 20.67 2.37
CA ASP A 357 -7.77 20.80 2.87
C ASP A 357 -8.48 19.44 2.92
N VAL A 358 -7.89 18.40 2.31
CA VAL A 358 -8.38 17.02 2.42
C VAL A 358 -7.95 16.45 3.76
N ARG A 359 -8.93 16.24 4.65
CA ARG A 359 -8.70 15.95 6.08
C ARG A 359 -9.22 14.59 6.51
N VAL A 360 -10.08 13.96 5.71
CA VAL A 360 -10.80 12.74 6.06
C VAL A 360 -10.59 11.70 4.96
N PHE A 361 -10.20 10.49 5.37
CA PHE A 361 -9.85 9.40 4.48
C PHE A 361 -10.52 8.11 4.93
N ALA A 362 -11.06 7.32 4.00
CA ALA A 362 -11.49 5.95 4.25
C ALA A 362 -10.35 4.98 3.90
N PRO A 363 -9.86 4.17 4.85
CA PRO A 363 -8.91 3.10 4.59
C PRO A 363 -9.58 1.96 3.82
N LEU A 364 -8.88 1.43 2.80
CA LEU A 364 -9.38 0.40 1.89
C LEU A 364 -8.33 -0.67 1.66
N LEU A 365 -8.75 -1.93 1.75
CA LEU A 365 -8.04 -3.10 1.23
C LEU A 365 -8.81 -3.60 0.00
N ALA A 366 -8.49 -3.07 -1.17
CA ALA A 366 -9.26 -3.34 -2.40
C ALA A 366 -8.62 -4.45 -3.24
N MET A 367 -9.36 -5.55 -3.42
CA MET A 367 -8.95 -6.67 -4.26
C MET A 367 -9.15 -6.34 -5.74
N GLN A 368 -8.11 -6.58 -6.55
CA GLN A 368 -8.21 -6.49 -8.01
C GLN A 368 -7.51 -7.68 -8.67
N ALA A 369 -8.12 -8.17 -9.76
CA ALA A 369 -7.49 -9.13 -10.66
C ALA A 369 -8.23 -9.16 -12.01
N PRO A 370 -7.59 -9.61 -13.10
CA PRO A 370 -8.22 -9.78 -14.41
C PRO A 370 -9.47 -10.65 -14.43
N ASP A 371 -9.44 -11.72 -13.65
CA ASP A 371 -10.44 -12.79 -13.55
C ASP A 371 -11.61 -12.48 -12.62
N LEU A 372 -11.55 -11.39 -11.84
CA LEU A 372 -12.63 -11.00 -10.92
C LEU A 372 -13.72 -10.19 -11.60
N SER A 373 -14.98 -10.56 -11.35
CA SER A 373 -16.14 -9.69 -11.53
C SER A 373 -16.13 -8.54 -10.53
N LYS A 374 -17.02 -7.55 -10.71
CA LYS A 374 -17.11 -6.41 -9.78
C LYS A 374 -17.67 -6.84 -8.43
N GLU A 375 -18.60 -7.78 -8.47
CA GLU A 375 -19.26 -8.36 -7.30
C GLU A 375 -18.25 -9.14 -6.47
N GLU A 376 -17.49 -10.06 -7.08
CA GLU A 376 -16.44 -10.83 -6.37
C GLU A 376 -15.31 -9.92 -5.84
N ALA A 377 -14.92 -8.89 -6.61
CA ALA A 377 -13.93 -7.93 -6.14
C ALA A 377 -14.42 -7.16 -4.90
N ALA A 378 -15.71 -6.80 -4.86
CA ALA A 378 -16.30 -6.13 -3.70
C ALA A 378 -16.41 -7.07 -2.49
N GLU A 379 -16.79 -8.34 -2.70
CA GLU A 379 -16.85 -9.37 -1.63
C GLU A 379 -15.48 -9.67 -1.01
N LEU A 380 -14.40 -9.56 -1.79
CA LEU A 380 -13.03 -9.79 -1.34
C LEU A 380 -12.32 -8.51 -0.88
N SER A 381 -13.01 -7.36 -0.84
CA SER A 381 -12.43 -6.07 -0.45
C SER A 381 -12.95 -5.64 0.91
N GLU A 382 -12.08 -5.03 1.70
CA GLU A 382 -12.43 -4.48 3.01
C GLU A 382 -12.36 -2.96 3.01
N ARG A 383 -13.27 -2.35 3.77
CA ARG A 383 -13.32 -0.91 3.98
C ARG A 383 -13.45 -0.63 5.46
N GLY A 384 -12.49 0.11 6.01
CA GLY A 384 -12.58 0.61 7.37
C GLY A 384 -13.33 1.93 7.46
N ASP A 385 -13.55 2.37 8.69
CA ASP A 385 -14.19 3.63 9.01
C ASP A 385 -13.37 4.82 8.53
N ALA A 386 -14.04 5.93 8.23
CA ALA A 386 -13.32 7.13 7.84
C ALA A 386 -12.47 7.64 9.01
N VAL A 387 -11.27 8.12 8.73
CA VAL A 387 -10.33 8.64 9.73
C VAL A 387 -9.87 10.05 9.37
N THR A 388 -9.75 10.93 10.36
CA THR A 388 -9.17 12.26 10.16
C THR A 388 -7.65 12.19 10.13
N ILE A 389 -7.00 13.23 9.62
CA ILE A 389 -5.53 13.37 9.77
C ILE A 389 -5.08 13.45 11.22
N ALA A 390 -5.97 13.75 12.17
CA ALA A 390 -5.68 13.78 13.60
C ALA A 390 -5.84 12.41 14.28
N GLY A 391 -6.30 11.39 13.54
CA GLY A 391 -6.53 10.04 14.03
C GLY A 391 -7.95 9.77 14.55
N ASP A 392 -8.88 10.72 14.36
CA ASP A 392 -10.26 10.53 14.81
C ASP A 392 -11.05 9.65 13.84
N ARG A 393 -11.86 8.73 14.38
CA ARG A 393 -12.71 7.82 13.61
C ARG A 393 -14.09 8.42 13.38
N LEU A 394 -14.59 8.36 12.15
CA LEU A 394 -15.94 8.69 11.75
C LEU A 394 -16.63 7.45 11.21
N GLU A 395 -17.67 7.00 11.90
CA GLU A 395 -18.42 5.79 11.55
C GLU A 395 -19.85 6.17 11.19
N ALA A 396 -20.35 5.61 10.08
CA ALA A 396 -21.73 5.78 9.64
C ALA A 396 -22.48 4.47 9.85
N HIS A 397 -23.57 4.52 10.60
CA HIS A 397 -24.41 3.37 10.92
C HIS A 397 -25.60 3.27 9.93
N ASP A 398 -26.13 2.07 9.74
CA ASP A 398 -27.22 1.78 8.79
C ASP A 398 -28.52 2.56 9.08
N ASP A 399 -28.72 2.98 10.34
CA ASP A 399 -29.85 3.79 10.77
C ASP A 399 -29.69 5.29 10.44
N GLY A 400 -28.57 5.68 9.83
CA GLY A 400 -28.23 7.06 9.48
C GLY A 400 -27.49 7.82 10.59
N THR A 401 -27.21 7.17 11.74
CA THR A 401 -26.41 7.77 12.81
C THR A 401 -24.96 7.90 12.36
N LEU A 402 -24.37 9.07 12.55
CA LEU A 402 -22.94 9.30 12.40
C LEU A 402 -22.31 9.32 13.78
N THR A 403 -21.18 8.66 13.96
CA THR A 403 -20.39 8.75 15.21
C THR A 403 -19.00 9.29 14.93
N TYR A 404 -18.47 10.08 15.86
CA TYR A 404 -17.11 10.62 15.88
C TYR A 404 -16.41 10.11 17.14
N ASN A 405 -15.35 9.32 17.00
CA ASN A 405 -14.67 8.62 18.09
C ASN A 405 -15.64 7.85 19.01
N GLY A 406 -16.62 7.15 18.40
CA GLY A 406 -17.66 6.39 19.10
C GLY A 406 -18.82 7.23 19.66
N ARG A 407 -18.78 8.56 19.52
CA ARG A 407 -19.84 9.47 19.99
C ARG A 407 -20.79 9.82 18.87
N ALA A 408 -22.09 9.63 19.07
CA ALA A 408 -23.07 10.03 18.07
C ALA A 408 -23.07 11.55 17.83
N LEU A 409 -23.03 11.95 16.57
CA LEU A 409 -23.35 13.28 16.08
C LEU A 409 -24.85 13.32 15.80
N GLN A 410 -25.50 14.47 15.98
CA GLN A 410 -26.90 14.61 15.62
C GLN A 410 -27.02 14.71 14.09
N GLY A 411 -27.74 13.76 13.48
CA GLY A 411 -27.78 13.56 12.03
C GLY A 411 -28.67 14.55 11.28
N PRO A 412 -28.57 14.64 9.94
CA PRO A 412 -29.28 15.63 9.11
C PRO A 412 -30.81 15.54 9.14
N GLY A 413 -31.38 14.40 9.55
CA GLY A 413 -32.83 14.18 9.61
C GLY A 413 -33.52 14.85 10.82
N ASP A 414 -32.74 15.19 11.84
CA ASP A 414 -33.17 15.85 13.08
C ASP A 414 -32.58 17.27 13.22
N GLY A 415 -31.91 17.77 12.18
CA GLY A 415 -31.18 19.03 12.23
C GLY A 415 -32.10 20.24 12.26
N ALA A 416 -31.83 21.18 13.18
CA ALA A 416 -32.49 22.47 13.21
C ALA A 416 -32.26 23.24 11.88
N ASP A 417 -33.21 24.09 11.52
CA ASP A 417 -33.09 24.97 10.36
C ASP A 417 -32.00 26.03 10.66
N PRO A 418 -30.94 26.18 9.84
CA PRO A 418 -29.96 27.24 10.02
C PRO A 418 -30.59 28.63 10.14
N ALA A 419 -31.77 28.85 9.53
CA ALA A 419 -32.52 30.10 9.62
C ALA A 419 -33.18 30.37 11.00
N SER A 420 -33.16 29.42 11.94
CA SER A 420 -33.62 29.64 13.31
C SER A 420 -32.57 30.30 14.21
N VAL A 421 -31.33 30.44 13.74
CA VAL A 421 -30.24 31.09 14.48
C VAL A 421 -30.30 32.60 14.26
N GLU A 422 -30.35 33.38 15.34
CA GLU A 422 -30.32 34.85 15.30
C GLU A 422 -28.89 35.37 15.55
N THR A 423 -28.14 34.73 16.45
CA THR A 423 -26.77 35.15 16.81
C THR A 423 -25.84 33.95 16.99
N ILE A 424 -24.54 34.18 16.82
CA ILE A 424 -23.50 33.17 17.08
C ILE A 424 -22.48 33.74 18.07
N GLU A 425 -22.31 33.07 19.20
CA GLU A 425 -21.14 33.26 20.06
C GLU A 425 -20.04 32.29 19.63
N MET A 426 -18.79 32.77 19.57
CA MET A 426 -17.66 31.98 19.06
C MET A 426 -16.37 32.34 19.79
N GLN A 427 -15.61 31.31 20.14
CA GLN A 427 -14.24 31.40 20.61
C GLN A 427 -13.32 30.58 19.70
N ALA A 428 -12.09 31.04 19.51
CA ALA A 428 -11.07 30.37 18.70
C ALA A 428 -9.81 30.13 19.52
N THR A 429 -9.30 28.89 19.50
CA THR A 429 -8.06 28.50 20.17
C THR A 429 -7.10 27.84 19.17
N ALA A 430 -5.81 28.05 19.35
CA ALA A 430 -4.77 27.58 18.42
C ALA A 430 -3.54 27.01 19.16
N ASP A 431 -3.76 26.34 20.29
CA ASP A 431 -2.67 25.81 21.15
C ASP A 431 -1.76 24.82 20.41
N ARG A 432 -2.29 24.20 19.35
CA ARG A 432 -1.60 23.25 18.45
C ARG A 432 -1.45 23.80 17.03
N PHE A 433 -1.19 25.09 16.90
CA PHE A 433 -1.04 25.76 15.61
C PHE A 433 -0.12 24.96 14.66
N PRO A 434 -0.49 24.74 13.38
CA PRO A 434 -1.56 25.42 12.64
C PRO A 434 -2.97 24.82 12.82
N GLN A 435 -3.20 23.91 13.76
CA GLN A 435 -4.56 23.46 14.09
C GLN A 435 -5.29 24.55 14.89
N VAL A 436 -6.53 24.83 14.50
CA VAL A 436 -7.39 25.80 15.16
C VAL A 436 -8.73 25.13 15.46
N THR A 437 -9.21 25.31 16.68
CA THR A 437 -10.51 24.82 17.15
C THR A 437 -11.43 26.02 17.37
N LEU A 438 -12.65 25.93 16.85
CA LEU A 438 -13.73 26.87 17.11
C LEU A 438 -14.74 26.23 18.05
N GLN A 439 -14.96 26.86 19.20
CA GLN A 439 -16.10 26.59 20.08
C GLN A 439 -17.22 27.54 19.67
N VAL A 440 -18.38 27.00 19.30
CA VAL A 440 -19.46 27.76 18.68
C VAL A 440 -20.76 27.50 19.44
N ARG A 441 -21.48 28.58 19.73
CA ARG A 441 -22.80 28.54 20.37
C ARG A 441 -23.80 29.34 19.52
N PRO A 442 -24.55 28.66 18.63
CA PRO A 442 -25.61 29.28 17.84
C PRO A 442 -26.86 29.46 18.71
N LEU A 443 -27.39 30.68 18.78
CA LEU A 443 -28.51 31.06 19.63
C LEU A 443 -29.71 31.49 18.80
N ASP A 444 -30.91 31.09 19.21
CA ASP A 444 -32.16 31.57 18.65
C ASP A 444 -32.55 32.96 19.19
N ALA A 445 -33.75 33.43 18.85
CA ALA A 445 -34.26 34.74 19.27
C ALA A 445 -34.56 34.83 20.79
N ASP A 446 -34.75 33.69 21.47
CA ASP A 446 -34.98 33.61 22.91
C ASP A 446 -33.67 33.47 23.70
N GLY A 447 -32.54 33.27 23.01
CA GLY A 447 -31.21 33.09 23.60
C GLY A 447 -30.90 31.63 23.94
N GLU A 448 -31.69 30.69 23.41
CA GLU A 448 -31.51 29.26 23.62
C GLU A 448 -30.62 28.64 22.52
N VAL A 449 -29.92 27.56 22.85
CA VAL A 449 -29.00 26.90 21.91
C VAL A 449 -29.77 26.16 20.81
N VAL A 450 -29.44 26.48 19.56
CA VAL A 450 -29.93 25.73 18.39
C VAL A 450 -29.05 24.50 18.18
N SER A 451 -29.49 23.34 18.65
CA SER A 451 -28.76 22.06 18.52
C SER A 451 -28.99 21.34 17.19
N GLY A 452 -28.06 20.48 16.78
CA GLY A 452 -28.21 19.60 15.62
C GLY A 452 -27.96 20.20 14.24
N LEU A 453 -27.38 21.41 14.14
CA LEU A 453 -27.00 21.98 12.85
C LEU A 453 -25.93 21.09 12.17
N PRO A 454 -26.11 20.74 10.89
CA PRO A 454 -25.12 19.94 10.16
C PRO A 454 -23.88 20.77 9.81
N ALA A 455 -22.77 20.11 9.48
CA ALA A 455 -21.54 20.81 9.06
C ALA A 455 -21.80 21.76 7.87
N SER A 456 -22.68 21.38 6.93
CA SER A 456 -23.04 22.22 5.78
C SER A 456 -23.74 23.54 6.16
N ALA A 457 -24.20 23.70 7.40
CA ALA A 457 -24.77 24.95 7.90
C ALA A 457 -23.69 26.04 8.08
N PHE A 458 -22.42 25.68 8.16
CA PHE A 458 -21.34 26.61 8.47
C PHE A 458 -20.36 26.78 7.29
N ALA A 459 -19.78 27.98 7.20
CA ALA A 459 -18.63 28.29 6.36
C ALA A 459 -17.59 29.06 7.20
N VAL A 460 -16.32 28.68 7.10
CA VAL A 460 -15.22 29.26 7.88
C VAL A 460 -14.25 29.99 6.95
N GLU A 461 -13.88 31.21 7.32
CA GLU A 461 -12.83 32.01 6.67
C GLU A 461 -11.75 32.38 7.72
N ASP A 462 -10.49 32.14 7.42
CA ASP A 462 -9.34 32.55 8.24
C ASP A 462 -8.52 33.58 7.45
N GLU A 463 -8.37 34.78 8.00
CA GLU A 463 -7.73 35.92 7.31
C GLU A 463 -8.32 36.21 5.91
N GLY A 464 -9.62 35.91 5.74
CA GLY A 464 -10.34 36.09 4.49
C GLY A 464 -10.14 34.97 3.45
N GLU A 465 -9.39 33.92 3.78
CA GLU A 465 -9.32 32.69 2.97
C GLU A 465 -10.31 31.65 3.48
N ALA A 466 -11.09 31.06 2.57
CA ALA A 466 -11.97 29.94 2.92
C ALA A 466 -11.15 28.71 3.34
N VAL A 467 -11.60 28.05 4.40
CA VAL A 467 -10.96 26.83 4.94
C VAL A 467 -11.98 25.72 5.14
N GLY A 468 -11.57 24.49 4.85
CA GLY A 468 -12.33 23.29 5.23
C GLY A 468 -12.17 22.98 6.72
N PHE A 469 -13.24 22.50 7.36
CA PHE A 469 -13.25 22.13 8.77
C PHE A 469 -13.91 20.76 8.98
N THR A 470 -13.66 20.17 10.15
CA THR A 470 -14.34 18.97 10.65
C THR A 470 -15.24 19.36 11.80
N LEU A 471 -16.53 18.99 11.74
CA LEU A 471 -17.47 19.16 12.84
C LEU A 471 -17.31 17.97 13.80
N SER A 472 -16.68 18.20 14.93
CA SER A 472 -16.41 17.15 15.92
C SER A 472 -17.49 17.06 17.01
N ALA A 473 -18.26 18.15 17.23
CA ALA A 473 -19.41 18.22 18.16
C ALA A 473 -20.54 19.08 17.59
N ASN A 474 -21.81 18.70 17.84
CA ASN A 474 -22.99 19.49 17.46
C ASN A 474 -24.21 19.30 18.39
N ARG A 475 -23.94 19.00 19.66
CA ARG A 475 -24.96 18.63 20.65
C ARG A 475 -24.78 19.41 21.93
N ASP A 476 -25.90 19.83 22.48
CA ASP A 476 -26.01 20.41 23.82
C ASP A 476 -26.13 19.30 24.87
N ALA A 477 -25.03 18.56 25.08
CA ALA A 477 -24.96 17.46 26.05
C ALA A 477 -23.57 17.34 26.70
N PRO A 478 -23.48 16.93 27.98
CA PRO A 478 -22.21 16.85 28.69
C PRO A 478 -21.33 15.70 28.17
N ILE A 479 -20.03 15.98 28.03
CA ILE A 479 -18.96 15.04 27.71
C ILE A 479 -18.04 14.98 28.93
N VAL A 480 -18.28 13.97 29.77
CA VAL A 480 -17.63 13.81 31.06
C VAL A 480 -16.45 12.84 30.93
N ARG A 481 -15.27 13.28 31.39
CA ARG A 481 -14.11 12.39 31.59
C ARG A 481 -13.89 12.17 33.07
N ILE A 482 -14.14 10.94 33.52
CA ILE A 482 -13.87 10.51 34.87
C ILE A 482 -12.46 9.93 34.94
N LEU A 483 -11.63 10.50 35.80
CA LEU A 483 -10.29 10.04 36.11
C LEU A 483 -10.28 9.49 37.54
N ALA A 484 -9.52 8.42 37.77
CA ALA A 484 -9.21 7.96 39.12
C ALA A 484 -7.75 7.56 39.25
N ASP A 485 -7.08 8.02 40.30
CA ASP A 485 -5.77 7.47 40.69
C ASP A 485 -5.95 6.00 41.11
N GLN A 486 -5.06 5.13 40.64
CA GLN A 486 -5.02 3.70 40.99
C GLN A 486 -3.78 3.36 41.82
N SER A 487 -3.13 4.37 42.40
CA SER A 487 -2.02 4.20 43.33
C SER A 487 -2.43 3.42 44.57
N THR A 488 -1.45 2.76 45.20
CA THR A 488 -1.70 1.90 46.38
C THR A 488 -2.16 2.67 47.62
N SER A 489 -2.04 4.01 47.62
CA SER A 489 -2.52 4.88 48.70
C SER A 489 -4.01 5.20 48.59
N MET A 490 -4.63 4.96 47.44
CA MET A 490 -6.07 5.15 47.25
C MET A 490 -6.90 4.22 48.15
N PRO A 491 -8.05 4.68 48.69
CA PRO A 491 -8.94 3.81 49.43
C PRO A 491 -9.54 2.70 48.56
N GLU A 492 -9.73 1.50 49.12
CA GLU A 492 -10.30 0.33 48.43
C GLU A 492 -11.58 0.63 47.61
N PRO A 493 -12.53 1.48 48.08
CA PRO A 493 -13.73 1.81 47.31
C PRO A 493 -13.47 2.54 45.97
N PHE A 494 -12.29 3.14 45.78
CA PHE A 494 -11.89 3.88 44.57
C PHE A 494 -10.79 3.18 43.77
N GLN A 495 -10.57 1.88 44.02
CA GLN A 495 -9.59 1.06 43.30
C GLN A 495 -10.26 -0.03 42.43
N GLY A 496 -9.66 -0.29 41.27
CA GLY A 496 -10.00 -1.36 40.34
C GLY A 496 -11.51 -1.51 40.10
N ALA A 497 -12.00 -2.74 40.19
CA ALA A 497 -13.41 -3.08 39.94
C ALA A 497 -14.42 -2.31 40.82
N SER A 498 -14.03 -1.81 41.99
CA SER A 498 -14.93 -1.01 42.84
C SER A 498 -15.16 0.39 42.28
N MET A 499 -14.12 1.01 41.69
CA MET A 499 -14.21 2.29 40.99
C MET A 499 -15.00 2.15 39.69
N GLU A 500 -14.76 1.07 38.93
CA GLU A 500 -15.51 0.78 37.70
C GLU A 500 -17.02 0.71 37.97
N GLN A 501 -17.44 0.06 39.08
CA GLN A 501 -18.86 0.03 39.47
C GLN A 501 -19.44 1.42 39.79
N LEU A 502 -18.66 2.30 40.42
CA LEU A 502 -19.10 3.68 40.69
C LEU A 502 -19.29 4.43 39.36
N VAL A 503 -18.29 4.35 38.49
CA VAL A 503 -18.32 4.94 37.14
C VAL A 503 -19.53 4.46 36.35
N ASP A 504 -19.78 3.14 36.33
CA ASP A 504 -20.90 2.56 35.59
C ASP A 504 -22.24 3.07 36.14
N THR A 505 -22.36 3.19 37.46
CA THR A 505 -23.57 3.74 38.11
C THR A 505 -23.77 5.22 37.75
N VAL A 506 -22.71 6.03 37.80
CA VAL A 506 -22.77 7.45 37.39
C VAL A 506 -23.15 7.54 35.91
N ARG A 507 -22.50 6.76 35.04
CA ARG A 507 -22.80 6.71 33.60
C ARG A 507 -24.26 6.38 33.33
N GLU A 508 -24.80 5.34 33.95
CA GLU A 508 -26.21 4.94 33.78
C GLU A 508 -27.18 6.07 34.18
N GLN A 509 -26.90 6.78 35.27
CA GLN A 509 -27.77 7.86 35.75
C GLN A 509 -27.68 9.12 34.90
N VAL A 510 -26.47 9.51 34.50
CA VAL A 510 -26.25 10.64 33.58
C VAL A 510 -26.94 10.38 32.25
N LEU A 511 -26.82 9.17 31.68
CA LEU A 511 -27.52 8.80 30.44
C LEU A 511 -29.05 8.75 30.60
N ALA A 512 -29.56 8.49 31.81
CA ALA A 512 -31.00 8.51 32.07
C ALA A 512 -31.57 9.94 32.09
N GLN A 513 -30.80 10.93 32.56
CA GLN A 513 -31.17 12.34 32.57
C GLN A 513 -30.90 13.01 31.22
N ASN A 514 -29.74 12.72 30.63
CA ASN A 514 -29.22 13.27 29.39
C ASN A 514 -28.89 12.11 28.44
N PRO A 515 -29.85 11.63 27.64
CA PRO A 515 -29.64 10.48 26.74
C PRO A 515 -28.48 10.64 25.75
N ASP A 516 -28.10 11.89 25.46
CA ASP A 516 -27.04 12.24 24.52
C ASP A 516 -25.67 12.53 25.18
N ALA A 517 -25.54 12.36 26.50
CA ALA A 517 -24.27 12.56 27.22
C ALA A 517 -23.22 11.47 26.88
N ASP A 518 -21.93 11.79 26.98
CA ASP A 518 -20.82 10.84 26.84
C ASP A 518 -19.99 10.80 28.13
N VAL A 519 -19.96 9.66 28.82
CA VAL A 519 -19.22 9.48 30.08
C VAL A 519 -18.18 8.37 29.92
N ARG A 520 -16.89 8.72 29.88
CA ARG A 520 -15.79 7.73 29.82
C ARG A 520 -14.89 7.83 31.04
N PHE A 521 -14.29 6.69 31.37
CA PHE A 521 -13.42 6.52 32.50
C PHE A 521 -12.00 6.19 32.06
N LYS A 522 -11.02 6.75 32.76
CA LYS A 522 -9.60 6.47 32.56
C LYS A 522 -8.89 6.35 33.90
N GLU A 523 -8.17 5.25 34.06
CA GLU A 523 -7.26 5.06 35.19
C GLU A 523 -6.03 5.95 35.04
N THR A 524 -5.53 6.43 36.17
CA THR A 524 -4.35 7.30 36.26
C THR A 524 -3.39 6.77 37.32
N ASN A 525 -2.16 7.27 37.29
CA ASN A 525 -1.18 7.07 38.35
C ASN A 525 -1.08 8.35 39.20
N SER A 526 -0.09 8.42 40.09
CA SER A 526 0.15 9.59 40.93
C SER A 526 0.69 10.82 40.19
N ASP A 527 0.94 10.77 38.87
CA ASP A 527 1.29 11.95 38.05
C ASP A 527 0.01 12.76 37.72
N GLN A 528 -0.64 13.27 38.77
CA GLN A 528 -1.98 13.81 38.75
C GLN A 528 -2.08 15.09 37.89
N TRP A 529 -1.06 15.97 37.89
CA TRP A 529 -1.08 17.17 37.05
C TRP A 529 -1.00 16.82 35.55
N THR A 530 -0.19 15.81 35.21
CA THR A 530 -0.06 15.29 33.86
C THR A 530 -1.34 14.59 33.41
N ALA A 531 -1.97 13.80 34.29
CA ALA A 531 -3.25 13.17 34.01
C ALA A 531 -4.35 14.22 33.76
N LEU A 532 -4.44 15.25 34.60
CA LEU A 532 -5.39 16.34 34.45
C LEU A 532 -5.14 17.14 33.15
N LYS A 533 -3.87 17.46 32.83
CA LYS A 533 -3.48 18.05 31.53
C LYS A 533 -3.97 17.19 30.36
N ASN A 534 -3.76 15.88 30.42
CA ASN A 534 -4.15 14.97 29.34
C ASN A 534 -5.66 14.90 29.16
N ALA A 535 -6.43 14.96 30.26
CA ALA A 535 -7.89 15.03 30.19
C ALA A 535 -8.38 16.38 29.65
N ALA A 536 -7.75 17.50 30.03
CA ALA A 536 -8.09 18.83 29.50
C ALA A 536 -7.83 18.95 27.98
N ARG A 537 -6.90 18.14 27.45
CA ARG A 537 -6.60 18.03 26.01
C ARG A 537 -7.62 17.18 25.23
N SER A 538 -8.60 16.56 25.90
CA SER A 538 -9.58 15.69 25.27
C SER A 538 -10.77 16.47 24.69
N ASP A 539 -11.82 15.75 24.32
CA ASP A 539 -13.11 16.30 23.89
C ASP A 539 -14.05 16.64 25.05
N ALA A 540 -13.61 16.44 26.30
CA ALA A 540 -14.41 16.71 27.48
C ALA A 540 -14.83 18.19 27.58
N ASN A 541 -16.07 18.41 28.01
CA ASN A 541 -16.50 19.72 28.54
C ASN A 541 -16.55 19.71 30.08
N LEU A 542 -16.41 18.54 30.71
CA LEU A 542 -16.27 18.39 32.16
C LEU A 542 -15.29 17.26 32.51
N ILE A 543 -14.39 17.52 33.45
CA ILE A 543 -13.53 16.50 34.04
C ILE A 543 -13.99 16.22 35.47
N VAL A 544 -14.02 14.95 35.86
CA VAL A 544 -14.19 14.53 37.25
C VAL A 544 -12.94 13.76 37.64
N TYR A 545 -12.20 14.18 38.67
CA TYR A 545 -10.97 13.51 39.06
C TYR A 545 -10.99 13.09 40.54
N ALA A 546 -11.04 11.78 40.79
CA ALA A 546 -10.90 11.20 42.12
C ALA A 546 -9.43 10.86 42.43
N HIS A 547 -8.86 11.48 43.47
CA HIS A 547 -7.50 11.21 43.93
C HIS A 547 -7.31 11.52 45.43
N ASP A 548 -6.14 11.15 45.97
CA ASP A 548 -5.80 11.23 47.41
C ASP A 548 -4.98 12.47 47.80
N GLY A 549 -4.71 13.36 46.85
CA GLY A 549 -3.96 14.59 47.07
C GLY A 549 -2.45 14.41 47.26
N GLU A 550 -1.86 13.32 46.78
CA GLU A 550 -0.41 13.10 46.79
C GLU A 550 0.22 13.03 45.38
N PRO A 551 0.26 14.15 44.62
CA PRO A 551 0.85 14.14 43.29
C PRO A 551 2.37 13.87 43.32
N THR A 552 2.86 13.05 42.38
CA THR A 552 4.29 12.81 42.14
C THR A 552 4.90 13.77 41.13
N ASP A 553 4.07 14.53 40.43
CA ASP A 553 4.44 15.61 39.52
C ASP A 553 3.95 16.98 40.05
N GLY A 554 4.08 18.04 39.24
CA GLY A 554 3.75 19.40 39.67
C GLY A 554 3.28 20.30 38.54
N LEU A 555 2.57 21.37 38.91
CA LEU A 555 2.09 22.40 37.98
C LEU A 555 3.27 23.24 37.43
N ASN A 556 3.37 23.32 36.11
CA ASN A 556 4.33 24.16 35.40
C ASN A 556 3.61 25.10 34.42
N ASP A 557 4.32 26.04 33.79
CA ASP A 557 3.73 27.05 32.89
C ASP A 557 3.05 26.47 31.64
N GLU A 558 3.45 25.27 31.21
CA GLU A 558 2.82 24.53 30.10
C GLU A 558 1.49 23.94 30.55
N ILE A 559 1.48 23.17 31.64
CA ILE A 559 0.28 22.57 32.23
C ILE A 559 -0.72 23.69 32.58
N ARG A 560 -0.27 24.78 33.21
CA ARG A 560 -1.16 25.86 33.64
C ARG A 560 -1.92 26.49 32.50
N ARG A 561 -1.24 26.79 31.38
CA ARG A 561 -1.89 27.38 30.20
C ARG A 561 -2.96 26.46 29.61
N LEU A 562 -2.70 25.15 29.58
CA LEU A 562 -3.64 24.17 29.04
C LEU A 562 -4.85 23.91 29.94
N LEU A 563 -4.65 23.97 31.26
CA LEU A 563 -5.76 23.84 32.21
C LEU A 563 -6.65 25.09 32.17
N ASP A 564 -6.06 26.29 32.02
CA ASP A 564 -6.78 27.57 31.97
C ASP A 564 -7.66 27.70 30.72
N SER A 565 -7.27 27.08 29.60
CA SER A 565 -8.04 27.00 28.37
C SER A 565 -8.87 25.72 28.24
N GLY A 566 -8.79 24.82 29.22
CA GLY A 566 -9.45 23.50 29.22
C GLY A 566 -10.83 23.52 29.87
N PRO A 567 -11.53 22.39 29.91
CA PRO A 567 -12.81 22.26 30.61
C PRO A 567 -12.64 22.37 32.14
N PRO A 568 -13.67 22.83 32.86
CA PRO A 568 -13.68 22.80 34.32
C PRO A 568 -13.51 21.37 34.86
N ALA A 569 -12.85 21.25 36.00
CA ALA A 569 -12.66 19.97 36.69
C ALA A 569 -13.33 19.94 38.08
N VAL A 570 -14.11 18.90 38.32
CA VAL A 570 -14.61 18.50 39.64
C VAL A 570 -13.57 17.61 40.29
N ILE A 571 -12.84 18.16 41.25
CA ILE A 571 -11.77 17.45 41.95
C ILE A 571 -12.35 16.81 43.22
N LEU A 572 -12.27 15.48 43.33
CA LEU A 572 -12.81 14.72 44.45
C LEU A 572 -11.67 14.25 45.35
N ASP A 573 -11.65 14.76 46.58
CA ASP A 573 -10.82 14.21 47.64
C ASP A 573 -11.50 12.99 48.26
N VAL A 574 -10.91 11.82 48.02
CA VAL A 574 -11.44 10.54 48.53
C VAL A 574 -10.90 10.15 49.91
N THR A 575 -10.13 11.02 50.57
CA THR A 575 -9.40 10.72 51.81
C THR A 575 -9.72 11.62 53.00
N ASP A 576 -10.74 12.49 52.90
CA ASP A 576 -11.13 13.49 53.92
C ASP A 576 -10.00 14.48 54.32
N ARG A 577 -8.98 14.64 53.45
CA ARG A 577 -7.84 15.55 53.67
C ARG A 577 -8.17 17.00 53.36
N LEU A 578 -9.00 17.25 52.36
CA LEU A 578 -9.32 18.58 51.84
C LEU A 578 -9.86 19.50 52.93
N ASP A 579 -10.84 19.04 53.70
CA ASP A 579 -11.43 19.84 54.79
C ASP A 579 -10.41 20.17 55.87
N THR A 580 -9.52 19.22 56.18
CA THR A 580 -8.43 19.44 57.14
C THR A 580 -7.43 20.48 56.62
N LEU A 581 -7.00 20.35 55.37
CA LEU A 581 -6.05 21.27 54.73
C LEU A 581 -6.61 22.69 54.61
N ARG A 582 -7.90 22.83 54.23
CA ARG A 582 -8.61 24.12 54.19
C ARG A 582 -8.74 24.73 55.58
N ALA A 583 -9.07 23.94 56.61
CA ALA A 583 -9.18 24.43 57.99
C ALA A 583 -7.83 24.92 58.56
N ASP A 584 -6.73 24.28 58.15
CA ASP A 584 -5.37 24.66 58.53
C ASP A 584 -4.83 25.85 57.71
N GLY A 585 -5.54 26.27 56.66
CA GLY A 585 -5.16 27.36 55.77
C GLY A 585 -3.92 27.05 54.93
N ALA A 586 -3.64 25.77 54.67
CA ALA A 586 -2.52 25.31 53.87
C ALA A 586 -2.86 25.32 52.37
N GLU A 587 -1.87 25.65 51.53
CA GLU A 587 -1.93 25.35 50.10
C GLU A 587 -2.13 23.84 49.91
N ASN A 588 -3.04 23.46 49.01
CA ASN A 588 -3.39 22.07 48.80
C ASN A 588 -3.63 21.78 47.31
N PRO A 589 -3.24 20.58 46.84
CA PRO A 589 -3.28 20.25 45.43
C PRO A 589 -4.70 20.17 44.86
N PHE A 590 -5.71 19.88 45.70
CA PHE A 590 -7.10 19.80 45.23
C PHE A 590 -7.64 21.18 44.80
N ASP A 591 -7.49 22.18 45.67
CA ASP A 591 -7.90 23.56 45.39
C ASP A 591 -7.05 24.17 44.27
N GLU A 592 -5.75 23.87 44.22
CA GLU A 592 -4.88 24.33 43.12
C GLU A 592 -5.30 23.75 41.76
N MET A 593 -5.64 22.45 41.69
CA MET A 593 -6.13 21.81 40.45
C MET A 593 -7.50 22.36 40.04
N ALA A 594 -8.39 22.58 41.00
CA ALA A 594 -9.69 23.19 40.76
C ALA A 594 -9.54 24.63 40.24
N GLU A 595 -8.70 25.46 40.88
CA GLU A 595 -8.43 26.83 40.45
C GLU A 595 -7.80 26.87 39.05
N ALA A 596 -6.86 25.97 38.76
CA ALA A 596 -6.18 25.93 37.47
C ALA A 596 -7.11 25.57 36.29
N THR A 597 -8.26 24.94 36.54
CA THR A 597 -9.24 24.55 35.52
C THR A 597 -10.50 25.41 35.54
N GLY A 598 -10.63 26.36 36.48
CA GLY A 598 -11.89 27.06 36.73
C GLY A 598 -13.00 26.17 37.29
N GLY A 599 -12.62 25.02 37.87
CA GLY A 599 -13.52 24.04 38.47
C GLY A 599 -13.68 24.18 40.00
N THR A 600 -14.05 23.08 40.65
CA THR A 600 -14.33 23.07 42.11
C THR A 600 -13.84 21.77 42.76
N ALA A 601 -13.25 21.87 43.96
CA ALA A 601 -12.83 20.73 44.76
C ALA A 601 -13.83 20.39 45.88
N PHE A 602 -14.18 19.11 46.01
CA PHE A 602 -15.16 18.58 46.97
C PHE A 602 -14.58 17.46 47.83
N PRO A 603 -14.86 17.45 49.15
CA PRO A 603 -14.55 16.32 50.02
C PRO A 603 -15.61 15.22 49.85
N VAL A 604 -15.18 13.98 49.65
CA VAL A 604 -16.08 12.82 49.67
C VAL A 604 -16.16 12.29 51.10
N SER A 605 -17.22 12.68 51.81
CA SER A 605 -17.42 12.34 53.23
C SER A 605 -17.22 10.85 53.52
N GLY A 606 -16.21 10.52 54.33
CA GLY A 606 -15.94 9.16 54.80
C GLY A 606 -15.34 8.22 53.75
N GLY A 607 -14.95 8.72 52.58
CA GLY A 607 -14.36 7.92 51.50
C GLY A 607 -15.33 6.88 50.92
N GLU A 608 -16.64 7.16 50.91
CA GLU A 608 -17.66 6.23 50.42
C GLU A 608 -18.06 6.52 48.95
N ARG A 609 -18.27 5.46 48.15
CA ARG A 609 -18.69 5.57 46.74
C ARG A 609 -20.01 6.32 46.55
N GLU A 610 -20.95 6.15 47.49
CA GLU A 610 -22.27 6.77 47.42
C GLU A 610 -22.17 8.30 47.51
N ALA A 611 -21.33 8.80 48.41
CA ALA A 611 -21.09 10.23 48.56
C ALA A 611 -20.41 10.83 47.32
N ALA A 612 -19.43 10.11 46.73
CA ALA A 612 -18.81 10.54 45.47
C ALA A 612 -19.83 10.61 44.33
N ARG A 613 -20.72 9.61 44.24
CA ARG A 613 -21.81 9.59 43.25
C ARG A 613 -22.71 10.82 43.39
N GLU A 614 -23.15 11.12 44.61
CA GLU A 614 -24.04 12.27 44.89
C GLU A 614 -23.37 13.59 44.48
N VAL A 615 -22.10 13.81 44.84
CA VAL A 615 -21.36 15.03 44.46
C VAL A 615 -21.27 15.20 42.94
N ILE A 616 -20.98 14.11 42.21
CA ILE A 616 -20.86 14.17 40.74
C ILE A 616 -22.20 14.53 40.10
N LEU A 617 -23.29 13.91 40.56
CA LEU A 617 -24.63 14.13 39.99
C LEU A 617 -25.18 15.51 40.34
N ASP A 618 -25.01 15.96 41.58
CA ASP A 618 -25.44 17.30 42.01
C ASP A 618 -24.71 18.39 41.20
N TYR A 619 -23.42 18.21 40.90
CA TYR A 619 -22.68 19.15 40.05
C TYR A 619 -23.21 19.13 38.60
N LEU A 620 -23.51 17.94 38.07
CA LEU A 620 -24.01 17.78 36.70
C LEU A 620 -25.42 18.34 36.50
N ASP A 621 -26.28 18.32 37.52
CA ASP A 621 -27.62 18.89 37.46
C ASP A 621 -27.60 20.42 37.22
N ASP A 622 -26.53 21.10 37.68
CA ASP A 622 -26.33 22.56 37.52
C ASP A 622 -25.33 22.91 36.38
N PHE A 623 -24.77 21.91 35.68
CA PHE A 623 -23.74 22.13 34.66
C PHE A 623 -24.34 22.52 33.30
N GLU A 624 -24.06 23.75 32.85
CA GLU A 624 -24.42 24.21 31.50
C GLU A 624 -23.29 23.92 30.50
N VAL A 625 -23.64 23.30 29.36
CA VAL A 625 -22.70 23.09 28.26
C VAL A 625 -22.53 24.42 27.51
N THR A 626 -21.38 25.05 27.67
CA THR A 626 -21.11 26.36 27.04
C THR A 626 -20.70 26.24 25.57
N ASP A 627 -20.27 25.05 25.13
CA ASP A 627 -19.60 24.84 23.85
C ASP A 627 -20.24 23.69 23.03
N PRO A 628 -21.52 23.80 22.65
CA PRO A 628 -22.28 22.70 22.04
C PRO A 628 -21.75 22.29 20.65
N TYR A 629 -21.04 23.19 19.95
CA TYR A 629 -20.41 22.93 18.67
C TYR A 629 -18.90 23.10 18.72
N ARG A 630 -18.20 22.17 18.08
CA ARG A 630 -16.75 22.19 17.93
C ARG A 630 -16.38 21.95 16.47
N LEU A 631 -15.70 22.93 15.87
CA LEU A 631 -15.22 22.88 14.49
C LEU A 631 -13.69 22.96 14.48
N ASP A 632 -13.04 21.95 13.92
CA ASP A 632 -11.58 21.85 13.86
C ASP A 632 -11.08 22.06 12.43
N TYR A 633 -10.18 23.02 12.21
CA TYR A 633 -9.58 23.31 10.90
C TYR A 633 -8.05 23.49 11.00
N ARG A 634 -7.40 23.75 9.86
CA ARG A 634 -5.99 24.15 9.83
C ARG A 634 -5.87 25.51 9.16
N ALA A 635 -5.16 26.41 9.83
CA ALA A 635 -4.88 27.73 9.30
C ALA A 635 -4.16 27.62 7.94
N PRO A 636 -4.54 28.44 6.94
CA PRO A 636 -4.01 28.33 5.58
C PRO A 636 -2.54 28.75 5.47
N THR A 637 -2.04 29.49 6.45
CA THR A 637 -0.65 29.96 6.53
C THR A 637 -0.09 29.70 7.92
N GLU A 638 1.21 29.39 8.01
CA GLU A 638 1.90 29.21 9.29
C GLU A 638 2.47 30.53 9.85
N SER A 639 1.99 31.67 9.35
CA SER A 639 2.47 32.97 9.81
C SER A 639 2.01 33.24 11.25
N THR A 640 2.94 33.64 12.09
CA THR A 640 2.71 33.88 13.51
C THR A 640 2.08 35.23 13.81
N GLY A 641 1.41 35.35 14.96
CA GLY A 641 0.81 36.60 15.46
C GLY A 641 -0.70 36.51 15.61
N GLU A 642 -1.37 37.64 15.90
CA GLU A 642 -2.84 37.64 15.95
C GLU A 642 -3.46 37.43 14.58
N ARG A 643 -4.51 36.61 14.54
CA ARG A 643 -5.30 36.28 13.36
C ARG A 643 -6.78 36.36 13.67
N THR A 644 -7.58 36.69 12.68
CA THR A 644 -9.04 36.76 12.74
C THR A 644 -9.66 35.63 11.95
N VAL A 645 -10.57 34.91 12.60
CA VAL A 645 -11.43 33.90 11.98
C VAL A 645 -12.87 34.42 11.93
N ARG A 646 -13.54 34.17 10.80
CA ARG A 646 -14.96 34.46 10.60
C ARG A 646 -15.71 33.14 10.36
N LEU A 647 -16.82 32.97 11.06
CA LEU A 647 -17.79 31.90 10.84
C LEU A 647 -19.06 32.50 10.28
N ARG A 648 -19.60 31.91 9.22
CA ARG A 648 -20.87 32.32 8.59
C ARG A 648 -21.84 31.16 8.57
N LEU A 649 -23.13 31.45 8.78
CA LEU A 649 -24.21 30.50 8.55
C LEU A 649 -24.64 30.52 7.08
N ASN A 650 -24.94 29.34 6.54
CA ASN A 650 -25.50 29.13 5.21
C ASN A 650 -27.04 29.17 5.27
N ASP A 651 -27.60 30.22 5.86
CA ASP A 651 -29.05 30.44 6.08
C ASP A 651 -29.71 31.27 4.96
N GLY A 652 -28.93 31.73 3.98
CA GLY A 652 -29.40 32.67 2.94
C GLY A 652 -29.51 34.13 3.42
N GLY A 653 -29.10 34.41 4.66
CA GLY A 653 -29.03 35.70 5.32
C GLY A 653 -27.59 36.22 5.46
N THR A 654 -27.32 36.96 6.54
CA THR A 654 -26.01 37.58 6.84
C THR A 654 -25.48 37.22 8.23
N THR A 655 -25.97 36.14 8.82
CA THR A 655 -25.61 35.73 10.18
C THR A 655 -24.15 35.26 10.22
N GLU A 656 -23.31 36.00 10.95
CA GLU A 656 -21.87 35.74 11.05
C GLU A 656 -21.31 36.14 12.41
N SER A 657 -20.17 35.55 12.78
CA SER A 657 -19.42 35.90 13.99
C SER A 657 -17.92 35.88 13.69
N THR A 658 -17.15 36.63 14.48
CA THR A 658 -15.70 36.75 14.34
C THR A 658 -15.02 36.55 15.67
N ALA A 659 -13.93 35.80 15.68
CA ALA A 659 -13.05 35.63 16.83
C ALA A 659 -11.60 35.88 16.42
N SER A 660 -10.74 36.11 17.40
CA SER A 660 -9.30 36.25 17.18
C SER A 660 -8.54 35.19 17.97
N TYR A 661 -7.44 34.72 17.41
CA TYR A 661 -6.53 33.78 18.07
C TYR A 661 -5.08 34.19 17.80
N THR A 662 -4.16 33.73 18.65
CA THR A 662 -2.72 33.92 18.42
C THR A 662 -2.16 32.70 17.71
N ALA A 663 -1.60 32.88 16.51
CA ALA A 663 -0.89 31.86 15.75
C ALA A 663 0.51 31.60 16.32
N GLU A 664 0.56 30.99 17.49
CA GLU A 664 1.80 30.53 18.09
C GLU A 664 1.57 29.12 18.62
N ALA A 665 2.34 28.15 18.13
CA ALA A 665 2.22 26.76 18.58
C ALA A 665 2.78 26.64 19.99
N VAL A 666 1.90 26.40 20.97
CA VAL A 666 2.30 26.04 22.33
C VAL A 666 2.74 24.57 22.37
N GLU A 667 2.06 23.73 21.59
CA GLU A 667 2.37 22.31 21.42
C GLU A 667 2.47 21.92 19.93
N PRO A 668 3.14 20.79 19.61
CA PRO A 668 3.10 20.21 18.27
C PRO A 668 1.68 19.81 17.85
N PRO A 669 1.33 19.91 16.56
CA PRO A 669 0.02 19.48 16.07
C PRO A 669 -0.19 17.96 16.23
N VAL A 670 -1.41 17.56 16.58
CA VAL A 670 -1.77 16.13 16.64
C VAL A 670 -2.18 15.65 15.26
N GLN A 671 -1.34 14.83 14.66
CA GLN A 671 -1.58 14.25 13.34
C GLN A 671 -1.11 12.81 13.31
N LEU A 672 -1.57 12.03 12.34
CA LEU A 672 -1.04 10.71 12.05
C LEU A 672 0.49 10.81 11.90
N SER A 673 1.19 10.09 12.75
CA SER A 673 2.65 10.11 12.86
C SER A 673 3.30 8.93 12.18
N SER A 674 2.57 7.84 11.98
CA SER A 674 3.04 6.66 11.26
C SER A 674 1.88 5.86 10.66
N LEU A 675 2.17 5.14 9.58
CA LEU A 675 1.31 4.12 8.97
C LEU A 675 2.07 2.81 8.96
N HIS A 676 1.45 1.73 9.45
CA HIS A 676 2.05 0.41 9.52
C HIS A 676 1.17 -0.61 8.81
N LEU A 677 1.80 -1.53 8.09
CA LEU A 677 1.12 -2.64 7.43
C LEU A 677 1.65 -3.95 8.01
N THR A 678 0.75 -4.70 8.63
CA THR A 678 1.02 -6.04 9.14
C THR A 678 0.44 -7.07 8.16
N VAL A 679 1.27 -8.01 7.72
CA VAL A 679 0.88 -9.11 6.83
C VAL A 679 1.22 -10.41 7.53
N LYS A 680 0.22 -11.28 7.69
CA LYS A 680 0.38 -12.61 8.27
C LYS A 680 -0.03 -13.66 7.25
N VAL A 681 0.84 -14.64 7.02
CA VAL A 681 0.59 -15.79 6.14
C VAL A 681 0.88 -17.05 6.93
N GLY A 682 -0.16 -17.81 7.27
CA GLY A 682 -0.06 -18.92 8.21
C GLY A 682 0.57 -18.47 9.53
N ASP A 683 1.71 -19.06 9.89
CA ASP A 683 2.43 -18.75 11.13
C ASP A 683 3.46 -17.61 10.98
N THR A 684 3.65 -17.06 9.78
CA THR A 684 4.63 -15.99 9.52
C THR A 684 3.96 -14.62 9.52
N GLU A 685 4.35 -13.76 10.45
CA GLU A 685 3.86 -12.38 10.58
C GLU A 685 4.99 -11.38 10.32
N VAL A 686 4.68 -10.32 9.57
CA VAL A 686 5.61 -9.25 9.25
C VAL A 686 4.92 -7.90 9.30
N THR A 687 5.50 -6.95 10.03
CA THR A 687 5.04 -5.55 10.07
C THR A 687 6.04 -4.63 9.36
N ARG A 688 5.52 -3.66 8.61
CA ARG A 688 6.29 -2.64 7.88
C ARG A 688 5.70 -1.25 8.08
N THR A 689 6.55 -0.30 8.43
CA THR A 689 6.18 1.12 8.39
C THR A 689 6.07 1.57 6.94
N LEU A 690 4.86 1.88 6.48
CA LEU A 690 4.56 2.41 5.14
C LEU A 690 5.11 3.83 4.96
N ALA A 691 4.92 4.66 5.99
CA ALA A 691 5.45 6.01 6.08
C ALA A 691 5.44 6.51 7.52
N GLY A 692 6.28 7.51 7.81
CA GLY A 692 6.32 8.20 9.10
C GLY A 692 7.31 7.62 10.10
N TRP A 693 7.01 7.87 11.37
CA TRP A 693 7.84 7.53 12.50
C TRP A 693 7.98 6.02 12.66
N ASP A 694 9.22 5.55 12.76
CA ASP A 694 9.54 4.17 13.10
C ASP A 694 9.72 4.06 14.62
N GLU A 695 8.91 3.21 15.23
CA GLU A 695 8.84 2.96 16.68
C GLU A 695 10.16 2.57 17.34
N GLN A 696 11.14 2.12 16.56
CA GLN A 696 12.47 1.80 17.06
C GLN A 696 13.35 3.06 17.23
N SER A 697 12.80 4.24 16.96
CA SER A 697 13.43 5.55 17.23
C SER A 697 13.49 5.87 18.72
N GLU A 698 14.61 6.42 19.20
CA GLU A 698 14.68 7.00 20.56
C GLU A 698 14.10 8.42 20.63
N SER A 699 13.92 9.09 19.49
CA SER A 699 13.26 10.41 19.40
C SER A 699 11.83 10.24 18.90
N GLY A 700 10.89 11.04 19.41
CA GLY A 700 9.52 11.09 18.91
C GLY A 700 9.42 11.53 17.43
N PRO A 701 8.20 11.53 16.86
CA PRO A 701 7.96 11.91 15.47
C PRO A 701 8.47 13.30 15.12
N THR A 702 9.10 13.43 13.96
CA THR A 702 9.57 14.70 13.39
C THR A 702 8.56 15.25 12.38
N ASP A 703 8.66 16.54 12.02
CA ASP A 703 7.84 17.12 10.95
C ASP A 703 8.00 16.38 9.61
N THR A 704 9.20 15.87 9.31
CA THR A 704 9.44 15.07 8.10
C THR A 704 8.63 13.78 8.12
N ASP A 705 8.48 13.15 9.29
CA ASP A 705 7.65 11.95 9.46
C ASP A 705 6.18 12.27 9.20
N LEU A 706 5.68 13.38 9.76
CA LEU A 706 4.29 13.83 9.55
C LEU A 706 4.01 14.13 8.07
N ARG A 707 4.93 14.82 7.38
CA ARG A 707 4.82 15.11 5.94
C ARG A 707 4.88 13.84 5.08
N ALA A 708 5.66 12.84 5.50
CA ALA A 708 5.73 11.55 4.82
C ALA A 708 4.43 10.76 4.96
N VAL A 709 3.85 10.69 6.16
CA VAL A 709 2.52 10.08 6.37
C VAL A 709 1.47 10.76 5.53
N ARG A 710 1.45 12.10 5.54
CA ARG A 710 0.49 12.86 4.74
C ARG A 710 0.59 12.55 3.25
N GLY A 711 1.81 12.44 2.72
CA GLY A 711 2.03 12.05 1.32
C GLY A 711 1.60 10.61 1.04
N ALA A 712 1.81 9.69 1.99
CA ALA A 712 1.38 8.30 1.89
C ALA A 712 -0.15 8.11 1.94
N LEU A 713 -0.90 9.01 2.58
CA LEU A 713 -2.37 9.03 2.48
C LEU A 713 -2.86 9.22 1.04
N PHE A 714 -2.06 9.85 0.16
CA PHE A 714 -2.33 9.94 -1.27
C PHE A 714 -1.53 8.94 -2.10
N GLY A 715 -0.69 8.14 -1.44
CA GLY A 715 0.15 7.14 -2.06
C GLY A 715 -0.63 5.92 -2.56
N THR A 716 0.10 4.99 -3.15
CA THR A 716 -0.42 3.65 -3.47
C THR A 716 0.51 2.60 -2.90
N HIS A 717 -0.07 1.69 -2.14
CA HIS A 717 0.56 0.50 -1.63
C HIS A 717 -0.16 -0.71 -2.22
N LEU A 718 0.61 -1.71 -2.65
CA LEU A 718 0.09 -2.90 -3.32
C LEU A 718 0.79 -4.13 -2.77
N LEU A 719 0.01 -5.09 -2.31
CA LEU A 719 0.47 -6.44 -2.05
C LEU A 719 0.13 -7.31 -3.26
N SER A 720 1.13 -8.00 -3.80
CA SER A 720 0.96 -9.00 -4.85
C SER A 720 1.33 -10.36 -4.28
N PHE A 721 0.45 -11.34 -4.43
CA PHE A 721 0.65 -12.69 -3.94
C PHE A 721 0.83 -13.67 -5.10
N GLU A 722 1.73 -14.62 -4.96
CA GLU A 722 1.85 -15.77 -5.85
C GLU A 722 2.14 -17.02 -5.04
N ALA A 723 1.55 -18.14 -5.45
CA ALA A 723 1.85 -19.47 -4.92
C ALA A 723 3.26 -19.90 -5.33
N ALA A 724 3.36 -20.64 -6.43
CA ALA A 724 4.59 -20.73 -7.21
C ALA A 724 4.65 -19.60 -8.24
N ALA A 725 5.86 -19.26 -8.69
CA ALA A 725 6.06 -18.21 -9.68
C ALA A 725 5.24 -18.47 -10.97
N PRO A 726 4.35 -17.55 -11.39
CA PRO A 726 3.54 -17.71 -12.59
C PRO A 726 4.42 -17.77 -13.85
N SER A 727 3.89 -18.33 -14.94
CA SER A 727 4.58 -18.40 -16.22
C SER A 727 4.70 -17.03 -16.91
N THR A 728 5.42 -16.99 -18.03
CA THR A 728 5.59 -15.75 -18.80
C THR A 728 4.30 -15.32 -19.46
N ALA A 729 3.55 -16.26 -20.05
CA ALA A 729 2.27 -15.94 -20.68
C ALA A 729 1.24 -15.39 -19.68
N ILE A 730 1.18 -15.94 -18.47
CA ILE A 730 0.26 -15.48 -17.42
C ILE A 730 0.60 -14.04 -17.01
N VAL A 731 1.87 -13.75 -16.71
CA VAL A 731 2.29 -12.40 -16.31
C VAL A 731 2.09 -11.36 -17.42
N ALA A 732 2.33 -11.74 -18.67
CA ALA A 732 2.10 -10.85 -19.81
C ALA A 732 0.59 -10.61 -20.04
N ASP A 733 -0.26 -11.63 -19.87
CA ASP A 733 -1.71 -11.50 -19.92
C ASP A 733 -2.21 -10.54 -18.82
N ASP A 734 -1.78 -10.73 -17.57
CA ASP A 734 -2.17 -9.86 -16.44
C ASP A 734 -1.77 -8.40 -16.67
N PHE A 735 -0.55 -8.19 -17.17
CA PHE A 735 -0.08 -6.85 -17.51
C PHE A 735 -0.92 -6.20 -18.62
N LEU A 736 -1.21 -6.91 -19.71
CA LEU A 736 -2.08 -6.42 -20.77
C LEU A 736 -3.51 -6.18 -20.27
N ALA A 737 -4.04 -7.09 -19.45
CA ALA A 737 -5.36 -6.96 -18.86
C ALA A 737 -5.48 -5.69 -18.02
N ALA A 738 -4.45 -5.36 -17.23
CA ALA A 738 -4.40 -4.10 -16.49
C ALA A 738 -4.41 -2.89 -17.45
N LYS A 739 -3.57 -2.89 -18.49
CA LYS A 739 -3.50 -1.78 -19.46
C LYS A 739 -4.80 -1.57 -20.24
N ILE A 740 -5.47 -2.66 -20.67
CA ILE A 740 -6.73 -2.59 -21.40
C ILE A 740 -7.84 -1.92 -20.57
N THR A 741 -7.78 -1.98 -19.24
CA THR A 741 -8.81 -1.33 -18.38
C THR A 741 -8.86 0.19 -18.52
N HIS A 742 -7.81 0.84 -19.04
CA HIS A 742 -7.79 2.28 -19.30
C HIS A 742 -8.54 2.69 -20.58
N LYS A 743 -8.81 1.75 -21.49
CA LYS A 743 -9.49 1.97 -22.78
C LYS A 743 -10.75 2.84 -22.69
N PRO A 744 -11.69 2.60 -21.76
CA PRO A 744 -12.94 3.37 -21.72
C PRO A 744 -12.71 4.83 -21.35
N VAL A 745 -11.71 5.12 -20.51
CA VAL A 745 -11.36 6.48 -20.07
C VAL A 745 -10.67 7.22 -21.22
N GLU A 746 -9.66 6.61 -21.85
CA GLU A 746 -8.93 7.22 -22.96
C GLU A 746 -9.81 7.47 -24.18
N LEU A 747 -10.72 6.56 -24.52
CA LEU A 747 -11.71 6.78 -25.58
C LEU A 747 -12.64 7.95 -25.26
N ALA A 748 -13.08 8.08 -23.99
CA ALA A 748 -13.93 9.21 -23.60
C ALA A 748 -13.19 10.55 -23.73
N VAL A 749 -11.92 10.60 -23.34
CA VAL A 749 -11.07 11.80 -23.51
C VAL A 749 -10.87 12.12 -25.00
N ARG A 750 -10.49 11.12 -25.81
CA ARG A 750 -10.20 11.28 -27.24
C ARG A 750 -11.43 11.74 -28.03
N ASP A 751 -12.58 11.14 -27.78
CA ASP A 751 -13.83 11.45 -28.49
C ASP A 751 -14.44 12.81 -28.06
N GLY A 752 -13.68 13.64 -27.32
CA GLY A 752 -14.12 14.94 -26.82
C GLY A 752 -15.32 14.84 -25.88
N ALA A 753 -15.51 13.70 -25.20
CA ALA A 753 -16.66 13.52 -24.35
C ALA A 753 -16.60 14.54 -23.20
N GLY A 754 -17.72 15.22 -22.94
CA GLY A 754 -17.80 16.17 -21.85
C GLY A 754 -17.38 15.54 -20.51
N LEU A 755 -16.88 16.37 -19.58
CA LEU A 755 -16.31 15.97 -18.29
C LEU A 755 -17.14 14.92 -17.54
N GLN A 756 -18.47 14.98 -17.62
CA GLN A 756 -19.35 14.00 -16.98
C GLN A 756 -19.17 12.57 -17.49
N ARG A 757 -18.98 12.38 -18.80
CA ARG A 757 -18.76 11.04 -19.37
C ARG A 757 -17.38 10.49 -19.00
N ILE A 758 -16.36 11.35 -18.94
CA ILE A 758 -15.03 10.98 -18.42
C ILE A 758 -15.14 10.58 -16.96
N LYS A 759 -15.84 11.37 -16.12
CA LYS A 759 -16.10 11.04 -14.70
C LYS A 759 -16.82 9.70 -14.55
N THR A 760 -17.86 9.43 -15.35
CA THR A 760 -18.55 8.13 -15.34
C THR A 760 -17.61 6.99 -15.67
N LYS A 761 -16.67 7.17 -16.61
CA LYS A 761 -15.69 6.14 -16.96
C LYS A 761 -14.60 5.96 -15.91
N LEU A 762 -14.11 7.03 -15.29
CA LEU A 762 -13.18 6.95 -14.16
C LEU A 762 -13.80 6.22 -12.96
N ARG A 763 -15.10 6.45 -12.68
CA ARG A 763 -15.85 5.72 -11.65
C ARG A 763 -15.99 4.22 -11.92
N GLN A 764 -15.73 3.75 -13.15
CA GLN A 764 -15.71 2.31 -13.44
C GLN A 764 -14.43 1.63 -12.94
N GLY A 765 -13.42 2.41 -12.54
CA GLY A 765 -12.14 1.94 -12.04
C GLY A 765 -11.16 1.56 -13.16
N THR A 766 -9.86 1.70 -12.88
CA THR A 766 -8.77 1.16 -13.71
C THR A 766 -7.87 0.32 -12.82
N ARG A 767 -7.29 -0.75 -13.36
CA ARG A 767 -6.40 -1.62 -12.60
C ARG A 767 -4.99 -1.06 -12.55
N PHE A 768 -4.35 -1.16 -11.40
CA PHE A 768 -2.96 -0.73 -11.20
C PHE A 768 -2.06 -1.94 -11.02
N LEU A 769 -1.18 -2.22 -11.99
CA LEU A 769 -0.21 -3.31 -11.90
C LEU A 769 1.18 -2.79 -12.27
N PRO A 770 2.02 -2.45 -11.27
CA PRO A 770 3.40 -2.07 -11.50
C PRO A 770 4.21 -3.30 -11.95
N SER A 771 5.27 -3.05 -12.70
CA SER A 771 6.14 -4.12 -13.25
C SER A 771 7.06 -4.76 -12.22
N GLU A 772 7.34 -4.03 -11.14
CA GLU A 772 8.32 -4.37 -10.13
C GLU A 772 7.90 -5.63 -9.35
N PRO A 773 6.65 -5.76 -8.83
CA PRO A 773 6.17 -7.01 -8.26
C PRO A 773 6.22 -8.20 -9.23
N LEU A 774 5.92 -7.97 -10.51
CA LEU A 774 5.93 -9.03 -11.53
C LEU A 774 7.33 -9.63 -11.76
N LEU A 775 8.37 -8.81 -11.58
CA LEU A 775 9.78 -9.22 -11.66
C LEU A 775 10.25 -9.91 -10.38
N LEU A 776 9.80 -9.46 -9.22
CA LEU A 776 10.13 -10.08 -7.92
C LEU A 776 9.42 -11.43 -7.73
N HIS A 777 8.31 -11.65 -8.44
CA HIS A 777 7.65 -12.95 -8.60
C HIS A 777 8.24 -13.85 -9.69
N ALA A 778 9.45 -13.56 -10.19
CA ALA A 778 10.07 -14.39 -11.22
C ALA A 778 10.41 -15.81 -10.71
N PRO A 779 10.36 -16.82 -11.61
CA PRO A 779 10.72 -18.18 -11.25
C PRO A 779 12.21 -18.32 -10.91
N LEU A 780 12.51 -19.29 -10.05
CA LEU A 780 13.87 -19.69 -9.69
C LEU A 780 14.58 -20.33 -10.91
N PRO A 781 15.90 -20.14 -11.07
CA PRO A 781 16.65 -20.70 -12.20
C PRO A 781 16.86 -22.22 -12.08
N THR A 782 16.27 -23.02 -12.98
CA THR A 782 16.38 -24.49 -12.97
C THR A 782 15.96 -25.10 -11.63
N PRO A 783 14.67 -24.93 -11.22
CA PRO A 783 14.21 -25.29 -9.88
C PRO A 783 14.39 -26.78 -9.59
N ALA A 784 14.21 -27.65 -10.60
CA ALA A 784 14.46 -29.08 -10.53
C ALA A 784 15.54 -29.54 -11.52
N ASN A 785 16.31 -30.58 -11.16
CA ASN A 785 17.37 -31.14 -12.02
C ASN A 785 17.37 -32.69 -12.09
N GLY A 786 16.27 -33.34 -11.71
CA GLY A 786 16.16 -34.80 -11.66
C GLY A 786 16.73 -35.47 -10.40
N SER A 787 17.47 -34.73 -9.57
CA SER A 787 18.01 -35.23 -8.28
C SER A 787 17.64 -34.37 -7.06
N ALA A 788 17.16 -33.15 -7.32
CA ALA A 788 16.71 -32.22 -6.31
C ALA A 788 15.69 -31.25 -6.91
N ARG A 789 14.86 -30.65 -6.05
CA ARG A 789 13.94 -29.56 -6.40
C ARG A 789 13.97 -28.49 -5.32
N THR A 790 14.14 -27.25 -5.72
CA THR A 790 13.91 -26.07 -4.86
C THR A 790 12.49 -25.57 -5.07
N TYR A 791 11.80 -25.26 -3.97
CA TYR A 791 10.38 -24.95 -3.97
C TYR A 791 10.02 -23.97 -2.84
N GLU A 792 8.91 -23.26 -3.02
CA GLU A 792 8.28 -22.39 -2.04
C GLU A 792 7.58 -23.22 -0.94
N THR A 793 7.79 -22.89 0.33
CA THR A 793 7.15 -23.58 1.46
C THR A 793 5.90 -22.88 2.00
N GLY A 794 5.74 -21.59 1.70
CA GLY A 794 4.62 -20.71 2.05
C GLY A 794 4.10 -19.95 0.83
N LEU A 795 3.57 -18.73 1.01
CA LEU A 795 3.00 -17.90 -0.06
C LEU A 795 3.92 -16.71 -0.34
N ARG A 796 4.37 -16.53 -1.59
CA ARG A 796 5.23 -15.41 -1.94
C ARG A 796 4.41 -14.12 -1.97
N ALA A 797 4.78 -13.15 -1.14
CA ALA A 797 4.15 -11.84 -1.08
C ALA A 797 5.18 -10.74 -1.35
N VAL A 798 4.81 -9.78 -2.19
CA VAL A 798 5.63 -8.59 -2.49
C VAL A 798 4.81 -7.35 -2.17
N LEU A 799 5.34 -6.50 -1.30
CA LEU A 799 4.79 -5.17 -1.00
C LEU A 799 5.49 -4.14 -1.89
N PHE A 800 4.73 -3.48 -2.77
CA PHE A 800 5.17 -2.31 -3.50
C PHE A 800 4.53 -1.06 -2.90
N SER A 801 5.32 -0.01 -2.72
CA SER A 801 4.85 1.26 -2.17
C SER A 801 5.38 2.42 -3.00
N THR A 802 4.49 3.36 -3.32
CA THR A 802 4.87 4.61 -3.98
C THR A 802 4.10 5.78 -3.37
N HIS A 803 4.82 6.80 -2.93
CA HIS A 803 4.25 8.03 -2.40
C HIS A 803 5.24 9.19 -2.53
N PHE A 804 4.73 10.42 -2.44
CA PHE A 804 5.56 11.61 -2.31
C PHE A 804 5.69 11.99 -0.83
N THR A 805 6.53 12.98 -0.55
CA THR A 805 6.60 13.65 0.76
C THR A 805 6.31 15.12 0.51
N PHE A 806 5.38 15.69 1.27
CA PHE A 806 5.02 17.11 1.10
C PHE A 806 6.27 17.99 1.31
N GLY A 807 6.45 18.99 0.44
CA GLY A 807 7.60 19.90 0.47
C GLY A 807 8.88 19.34 -0.16
N GLU A 808 8.88 18.08 -0.61
CA GLU A 808 9.99 17.47 -1.35
C GLU A 808 9.66 17.38 -2.84
N ASP A 809 10.69 17.38 -3.69
CA ASP A 809 10.56 17.36 -5.15
C ASP A 809 10.75 15.95 -5.75
N TYR A 810 10.64 14.89 -4.94
CA TYR A 810 10.83 13.51 -5.37
C TYR A 810 9.67 12.59 -5.01
N VAL A 811 9.53 11.52 -5.79
CA VAL A 811 8.66 10.38 -5.50
C VAL A 811 9.51 9.25 -4.94
N SER A 812 9.09 8.69 -3.82
CA SER A 812 9.71 7.49 -3.25
C SER A 812 8.96 6.27 -3.77
N SER A 813 9.70 5.34 -4.38
CA SER A 813 9.18 4.01 -4.72
C SER A 813 10.05 2.95 -4.06
N ARG A 814 9.42 1.94 -3.47
CA ARG A 814 10.11 0.79 -2.90
C ARG A 814 9.35 -0.50 -3.14
N ALA A 815 10.07 -1.60 -3.16
CA ALA A 815 9.50 -2.93 -3.11
C ALA A 815 10.19 -3.78 -2.03
N ASP A 816 9.40 -4.61 -1.38
CA ASP A 816 9.81 -5.50 -0.30
C ASP A 816 9.32 -6.92 -0.59
N VAL A 817 10.25 -7.86 -0.73
CA VAL A 817 9.93 -9.30 -0.80
C VAL A 817 9.78 -9.80 0.62
N LEU A 818 8.52 -10.07 1.01
CA LEU A 818 8.21 -10.48 2.38
C LEU A 818 8.72 -11.90 2.67
N PRO A 819 9.14 -12.20 3.91
CA PRO A 819 9.65 -13.52 4.29
C PRO A 819 8.60 -14.64 4.31
N THR A 820 7.36 -14.35 3.90
CA THR A 820 6.21 -15.29 3.89
C THR A 820 6.35 -16.41 2.87
N ALA A 821 7.20 -16.22 1.85
CA ALA A 821 7.38 -17.20 0.78
C ALA A 821 7.92 -18.52 1.30
N GLY A 822 8.96 -18.46 2.15
CA GLY A 822 9.77 -19.61 2.57
C GLY A 822 10.36 -20.40 1.40
N PHE A 823 11.61 -20.84 1.50
CA PHE A 823 12.22 -21.66 0.45
C PHE A 823 12.95 -22.84 1.04
N ALA A 824 12.82 -24.00 0.39
CA ALA A 824 13.55 -25.20 0.74
C ALA A 824 13.95 -25.97 -0.52
N THR A 825 14.91 -26.88 -0.36
CA THR A 825 15.29 -27.81 -1.41
C THR A 825 15.06 -29.24 -0.94
N ALA A 826 14.21 -29.96 -1.65
CA ALA A 826 14.10 -31.40 -1.52
C ALA A 826 15.32 -32.04 -2.20
N ALA A 827 16.22 -32.60 -1.39
CA ALA A 827 17.39 -33.37 -1.86
C ALA A 827 17.76 -34.46 -0.84
N PRO A 828 18.44 -35.54 -1.28
CA PRO A 828 18.87 -36.62 -0.39
C PRO A 828 19.95 -36.18 0.62
N ASP A 829 20.79 -35.20 0.24
CA ASP A 829 21.86 -34.68 1.07
C ASP A 829 21.51 -33.27 1.58
N ARG A 830 21.53 -33.10 2.90
CA ARG A 830 21.21 -31.86 3.59
C ARG A 830 22.10 -30.66 3.23
N ARG A 831 23.40 -30.90 3.00
CA ARG A 831 24.34 -29.83 2.61
C ARG A 831 24.09 -29.41 1.18
N VAL A 832 23.74 -30.37 0.31
CA VAL A 832 23.30 -30.08 -1.06
C VAL A 832 22.00 -29.28 -1.03
N ALA A 833 21.03 -29.66 -0.19
CA ALA A 833 19.78 -28.92 -0.01
C ALA A 833 20.04 -27.46 0.39
N PHE A 834 20.77 -27.24 1.49
CA PHE A 834 21.08 -25.90 2.00
C PHE A 834 21.79 -25.02 0.95
N ARG A 835 22.88 -25.53 0.36
CA ARG A 835 23.65 -24.78 -0.65
C ARG A 835 22.83 -24.46 -1.88
N ARG A 836 21.98 -25.40 -2.32
CA ARG A 836 21.11 -25.20 -3.47
C ARG A 836 20.04 -24.15 -3.18
N THR A 837 19.38 -24.19 -2.01
CA THR A 837 18.40 -23.16 -1.63
C THR A 837 19.05 -21.77 -1.64
N LEU A 838 20.22 -21.62 -1.02
CA LEU A 838 20.98 -20.36 -0.99
C LEU A 838 21.29 -19.85 -2.41
N ARG A 839 21.80 -20.73 -3.27
CA ARG A 839 22.12 -20.41 -4.66
C ARG A 839 20.90 -19.99 -5.48
N GLN A 840 19.77 -20.66 -5.27
CA GLN A 840 18.53 -20.40 -6.01
C GLN A 840 17.87 -19.09 -5.56
N THR A 841 17.83 -18.84 -4.25
CA THR A 841 17.19 -17.64 -3.67
C THR A 841 18.03 -16.38 -3.81
N ALA A 842 19.36 -16.48 -4.00
CA ALA A 842 20.22 -15.37 -4.41
C ALA A 842 19.74 -14.64 -5.68
N ARG A 843 18.91 -15.30 -6.49
CA ARG A 843 18.23 -14.72 -7.65
C ARG A 843 17.38 -13.48 -7.32
N LEU A 844 16.74 -13.46 -6.15
CA LEU A 844 15.89 -12.36 -5.72
C LEU A 844 16.72 -11.08 -5.59
N ALA A 845 17.84 -11.16 -4.85
CA ALA A 845 18.79 -10.06 -4.68
C ALA A 845 19.43 -9.56 -5.98
N VAL A 846 19.70 -10.46 -6.94
CA VAL A 846 20.17 -10.07 -8.27
C VAL A 846 19.09 -9.27 -9.01
N THR A 847 17.83 -9.69 -8.91
CA THR A 847 16.69 -9.04 -9.56
C THR A 847 16.40 -7.67 -8.94
N GLU A 848 16.42 -7.56 -7.60
CA GLU A 848 16.27 -6.29 -6.87
C GLU A 848 17.27 -5.23 -7.35
N GLN A 849 18.55 -5.58 -7.48
CA GLN A 849 19.62 -4.66 -7.92
C GLN A 849 19.38 -4.09 -9.33
N THR A 850 18.62 -4.80 -10.17
CA THR A 850 18.28 -4.29 -11.51
C THR A 850 17.10 -3.34 -11.52
N LEU A 851 16.27 -3.36 -10.48
CA LEU A 851 15.06 -2.56 -10.32
C LEU A 851 15.31 -1.28 -9.53
N PHE A 852 16.22 -1.34 -8.55
CA PHE A 852 16.40 -0.27 -7.58
C PHE A 852 17.87 0.15 -7.47
N SER A 853 18.08 1.46 -7.29
CA SER A 853 19.40 2.03 -7.03
C SER A 853 19.90 1.69 -5.62
N GLU A 854 18.99 1.63 -4.65
CA GLU A 854 19.30 1.24 -3.28
C GLU A 854 18.78 -0.17 -2.99
N THR A 855 19.70 -1.10 -2.77
CA THR A 855 19.43 -2.50 -2.39
C THR A 855 20.49 -3.03 -1.44
N THR A 856 20.22 -4.14 -0.77
CA THR A 856 21.21 -4.84 0.06
C THR A 856 22.49 -5.15 -0.73
N ARG A 857 22.36 -5.58 -1.98
CA ARG A 857 23.49 -5.86 -2.88
C ARG A 857 24.34 -4.62 -3.13
N SER A 858 23.71 -3.47 -3.41
CA SER A 858 24.43 -2.21 -3.65
C SER A 858 25.16 -1.69 -2.40
N ARG A 859 24.53 -1.81 -1.22
CA ARG A 859 25.06 -1.33 0.06
C ARG A 859 26.25 -2.18 0.56
N LEU A 860 26.26 -3.46 0.20
CA LEU A 860 27.31 -4.42 0.57
C LEU A 860 28.33 -4.69 -0.54
N ALA A 861 28.20 -4.03 -1.70
CA ALA A 861 29.06 -4.27 -2.85
C ALA A 861 30.54 -4.02 -2.53
N GLY A 862 31.39 -5.03 -2.77
CA GLY A 862 32.84 -4.93 -2.60
C GLY A 862 33.33 -4.88 -1.14
N ARG A 863 32.43 -5.03 -0.16
CA ARG A 863 32.78 -4.96 1.27
C ARG A 863 33.05 -6.38 1.82
N PRO A 864 34.07 -6.55 2.68
CA PRO A 864 34.27 -7.80 3.40
C PRO A 864 33.09 -8.02 4.35
N LEU A 865 32.61 -9.26 4.41
CA LEU A 865 31.46 -9.65 5.22
C LEU A 865 31.89 -10.56 6.36
N ARG A 866 31.11 -10.53 7.45
CA ARG A 866 31.22 -11.45 8.58
C ARG A 866 29.85 -11.89 9.07
N THR A 867 29.77 -13.02 9.74
CA THR A 867 28.58 -13.41 10.48
C THR A 867 28.41 -12.50 11.70
N LEU A 868 27.21 -11.95 11.87
CA LEU A 868 26.75 -11.24 13.06
C LEU A 868 26.13 -12.27 14.04
N ASN A 869 26.15 -11.98 15.35
CA ASN A 869 25.60 -12.89 16.35
C ASN A 869 24.12 -13.22 16.08
N THR A 870 23.78 -14.52 16.06
CA THR A 870 22.48 -15.10 15.71
C THR A 870 21.35 -14.76 16.69
N TYR A 871 21.64 -14.43 17.95
CA TYR A 871 20.60 -14.10 18.94
C TYR A 871 20.32 -12.61 19.05
N THR A 872 21.36 -11.78 18.88
CA THR A 872 21.26 -10.33 18.80
C THR A 872 22.47 -9.78 18.05
N PRO A 873 22.32 -9.37 16.78
CA PRO A 873 23.40 -8.72 16.02
C PRO A 873 24.01 -7.51 16.75
N TYR A 874 23.25 -6.95 17.69
CA TYR A 874 23.58 -5.74 18.44
C TYR A 874 24.47 -5.95 19.69
N TYR A 875 24.18 -6.93 20.57
CA TYR A 875 24.78 -6.91 21.92
C TYR A 875 26.21 -7.43 22.00
N TYR A 876 26.63 -8.32 21.10
CA TYR A 876 28.00 -8.84 21.09
C TYR A 876 28.96 -8.02 20.21
N ASP A 877 28.45 -7.22 19.29
CA ASP A 877 29.25 -6.52 18.27
C ASP A 877 29.31 -5.00 18.40
N ALA A 878 28.46 -4.38 19.24
CA ALA A 878 28.50 -2.94 19.50
C ALA A 878 29.90 -2.48 19.98
N ASP A 879 30.64 -3.31 20.72
CA ASP A 879 31.98 -2.98 21.22
C ASP A 879 33.01 -2.74 20.10
N ASN A 880 32.79 -3.29 18.90
CA ASN A 880 33.67 -3.14 17.74
C ASN A 880 33.14 -2.13 16.71
N MET A 881 31.98 -1.50 16.94
CA MET A 881 31.40 -0.49 16.04
C MET A 881 31.70 0.94 16.51
N PRO A 882 31.88 1.90 15.59
CA PRO A 882 31.93 3.32 15.94
C PRO A 882 30.66 3.76 16.69
N ASP A 883 30.79 4.63 17.69
CA ASP A 883 29.65 5.05 18.53
C ASP A 883 28.48 5.63 17.71
N ALA A 884 28.78 6.38 16.64
CA ALA A 884 27.78 6.94 15.73
C ALA A 884 27.00 5.88 14.93
N GLN A 885 27.54 4.66 14.78
CA GLN A 885 26.92 3.57 14.04
C GLN A 885 26.09 2.64 14.94
N LYS A 886 26.30 2.67 16.26
CA LYS A 886 25.59 1.79 17.21
C LYS A 886 24.07 1.95 17.13
N VAL A 887 23.57 3.19 17.06
CA VAL A 887 22.11 3.47 17.04
C VAL A 887 21.46 3.01 15.72
N PRO A 888 21.97 3.40 14.52
CA PRO A 888 21.44 2.88 13.25
C PRO A 888 21.43 1.35 13.17
N TRP A 889 22.53 0.69 13.56
CA TRP A 889 22.62 -0.77 13.51
C TRP A 889 21.72 -1.46 14.53
N ARG A 890 21.53 -0.87 15.73
CA ARG A 890 20.54 -1.36 16.70
C ARG A 890 19.14 -1.34 16.10
N ARG A 891 18.76 -0.23 15.47
CA ARG A 891 17.46 -0.04 14.84
C ARG A 891 17.22 -1.09 13.75
N ALA A 892 18.18 -1.22 12.84
CA ALA A 892 18.12 -2.20 11.76
C ALA A 892 18.06 -3.65 12.27
N ALA A 893 18.83 -3.99 13.32
CA ALA A 893 18.79 -5.30 13.93
C ALA A 893 17.44 -5.61 14.61
N ARG A 894 16.78 -4.61 15.20
CA ARG A 894 15.42 -4.78 15.76
C ARG A 894 14.38 -4.98 14.67
N ASN A 895 14.46 -4.21 13.58
CA ASN A 895 13.60 -4.37 12.42
C ASN A 895 13.78 -5.75 11.73
N ALA A 896 14.96 -6.36 11.85
CA ALA A 896 15.25 -7.71 11.38
C ALA A 896 14.75 -8.85 12.29
N TRP A 897 14.50 -8.55 13.57
CA TRP A 897 14.41 -9.54 14.65
C TRP A 897 13.13 -10.38 14.60
N THR A 898 12.20 -10.07 13.71
CA THR A 898 10.99 -10.88 13.49
C THR A 898 11.27 -12.24 12.86
N GLN A 899 12.50 -12.49 12.36
CA GLN A 899 12.91 -13.76 11.78
C GLN A 899 13.78 -14.56 12.76
N ARG A 900 13.19 -15.53 13.48
CA ARG A 900 13.95 -16.49 14.31
C ARG A 900 14.79 -17.41 13.40
N ASP A 901 15.85 -17.99 13.97
CA ASP A 901 16.68 -19.02 13.32
C ASP A 901 17.29 -18.60 11.97
N GLN A 902 17.91 -17.41 11.94
CA GLN A 902 18.66 -16.88 10.79
C GLN A 902 20.15 -16.72 11.10
N TYR A 903 21.00 -16.81 10.08
CA TYR A 903 22.35 -16.23 10.08
C TYR A 903 22.28 -14.84 9.45
N PHE A 904 22.75 -13.82 10.16
CA PHE A 904 22.88 -12.47 9.63
C PHE A 904 24.31 -12.21 9.18
N LEU A 905 24.50 -11.77 7.93
CA LEU A 905 25.82 -11.47 7.37
C LEU A 905 25.90 -9.97 7.03
N GLY A 906 26.74 -9.24 7.75
CA GLY A 906 26.95 -7.80 7.59
C GLY A 906 28.40 -7.45 7.27
N PRO A 907 28.71 -6.16 7.03
CA PRO A 907 30.07 -5.71 6.76
C PRO A 907 30.97 -5.88 8.00
N GLU A 908 32.24 -6.25 7.78
CA GLU A 908 33.19 -6.53 8.85
C GLU A 908 33.44 -5.31 9.75
N ASP A 909 33.56 -4.13 9.15
CA ASP A 909 33.87 -2.84 9.77
C ASP A 909 32.66 -2.16 10.47
N GLY A 910 31.44 -2.64 10.23
CA GLY A 910 30.21 -2.01 10.72
C GLY A 910 29.94 -0.60 10.19
N GLU A 911 30.65 -0.14 9.14
CA GLU A 911 30.50 1.22 8.63
C GLU A 911 29.30 1.38 7.68
N GLY A 912 28.85 2.63 7.49
CA GLY A 912 27.80 2.96 6.53
C GLY A 912 26.39 2.54 6.96
N PRO A 913 25.38 2.82 6.11
CA PRO A 913 23.99 2.48 6.40
C PRO A 913 23.81 0.97 6.61
N PRO A 914 23.05 0.54 7.62
CA PRO A 914 22.85 -0.87 7.89
C PRO A 914 22.21 -1.62 6.72
N ALA A 915 22.82 -2.73 6.34
CA ALA A 915 22.29 -3.72 5.43
C ALA A 915 22.93 -5.08 5.75
N PHE A 916 22.19 -6.16 5.60
CA PHE A 916 22.70 -7.51 5.88
C PHE A 916 21.96 -8.56 5.05
N TRP A 917 22.66 -9.66 4.79
CA TRP A 917 22.02 -10.87 4.27
C TRP A 917 21.44 -11.65 5.44
N SER A 918 20.21 -12.12 5.28
CA SER A 918 19.57 -13.10 6.16
C SER A 918 19.57 -14.46 5.48
N VAL A 919 20.16 -15.46 6.12
CA VAL A 919 20.17 -16.85 5.64
C VAL A 919 19.48 -17.74 6.65
N THR A 920 18.37 -18.38 6.26
CA THR A 920 17.61 -19.26 7.16
C THR A 920 18.44 -20.48 7.53
N GLN A 921 18.59 -20.73 8.84
CA GLN A 921 19.49 -21.77 9.35
C GLN A 921 19.06 -23.16 8.86
N ASP A 922 17.75 -23.44 8.84
CA ASP A 922 17.21 -24.77 8.53
C ASP A 922 17.03 -25.05 7.04
N THR A 923 17.12 -24.05 6.17
CA THR A 923 16.84 -24.25 4.73
C THR A 923 17.90 -23.68 3.80
N GLY A 924 18.66 -22.69 4.25
CA GLY A 924 19.59 -21.90 3.45
C GLY A 924 18.91 -20.83 2.59
N ALA A 925 17.63 -20.52 2.80
CA ALA A 925 16.94 -19.45 2.08
C ALA A 925 17.58 -18.08 2.34
N LEU A 926 17.84 -17.31 1.29
CA LEU A 926 18.48 -16.01 1.34
C LEU A 926 17.51 -14.88 1.08
N LEU A 927 17.54 -13.88 1.94
CA LEU A 927 16.93 -12.56 1.74
C LEU A 927 17.97 -11.47 2.03
N GLY A 928 17.94 -10.39 1.26
CA GLY A 928 18.69 -9.18 1.61
C GLY A 928 17.81 -8.27 2.46
N LEU A 929 18.33 -7.66 3.52
CA LEU A 929 17.58 -6.77 4.41
C LEU A 929 18.24 -5.39 4.50
N LEU A 930 17.43 -4.35 4.34
CA LEU A 930 17.80 -2.94 4.54
C LEU A 930 17.56 -2.48 5.98
N ALA A 931 17.99 -1.26 6.31
CA ALA A 931 17.89 -0.70 7.66
C ALA A 931 16.44 -0.58 8.19
N ASP A 932 15.46 -0.42 7.30
CA ASP A 932 14.03 -0.40 7.63
C ASP A 932 13.41 -1.81 7.75
N GLY A 933 14.23 -2.86 7.67
CA GLY A 933 13.81 -4.26 7.71
C GLY A 933 13.25 -4.78 6.39
N SER A 934 13.17 -3.96 5.34
CA SER A 934 12.62 -4.37 4.04
C SER A 934 13.56 -5.30 3.25
N GLY A 935 12.94 -6.27 2.57
CA GLY A 935 13.54 -7.35 1.79
C GLY A 935 13.64 -7.06 0.29
N GLY A 936 14.12 -5.89 -0.11
CA GLY A 936 14.16 -5.53 -1.53
C GLY A 936 14.98 -4.29 -1.84
N GLY A 937 14.30 -3.24 -2.34
CA GLY A 937 14.99 -2.04 -2.76
C GLY A 937 14.10 -0.80 -2.84
N SER A 938 14.76 0.36 -2.90
CA SER A 938 14.11 1.65 -3.04
C SER A 938 14.81 2.52 -4.07
N ARG A 939 14.06 3.48 -4.59
CA ARG A 939 14.56 4.58 -5.42
C ARG A 939 13.81 5.86 -5.07
N ARG A 940 14.49 6.98 -5.26
CA ARG A 940 13.90 8.31 -5.24
C ARG A 940 14.14 8.93 -6.60
N GLU A 941 13.07 9.27 -7.29
CA GLU A 941 13.13 9.93 -8.60
C GLU A 941 12.62 11.36 -8.42
N ARG A 942 13.40 12.35 -8.87
CA ARG A 942 12.94 13.74 -8.87
C ARG A 942 11.76 13.84 -9.84
N ILE A 943 10.71 14.54 -9.42
CA ILE A 943 9.48 14.71 -10.21
C ILE A 943 9.81 15.32 -11.59
N GLU A 944 10.71 16.30 -11.63
CA GLU A 944 11.23 16.89 -12.88
C GLU A 944 11.94 15.87 -13.78
N GLU A 945 12.80 15.03 -13.21
CA GLU A 945 13.54 13.99 -13.95
C GLU A 945 12.57 12.93 -14.52
N SER A 946 11.52 12.55 -13.78
CA SER A 946 10.48 11.65 -14.27
C SER A 946 9.69 12.27 -15.44
N ILE A 947 9.43 13.59 -15.40
CA ILE A 947 8.75 14.32 -16.49
C ILE A 947 9.66 14.46 -17.72
N ASP A 948 10.96 14.68 -17.51
CA ASP A 948 11.96 14.82 -18.55
C ASP A 948 12.26 13.47 -19.23
N ALA A 949 12.34 12.37 -18.47
CA ALA A 949 12.48 11.02 -19.02
C ALA A 949 11.29 10.64 -19.91
N LEU A 950 10.05 10.98 -19.49
CA LEU A 950 8.86 10.84 -20.32
C LEU A 950 8.95 11.70 -21.59
N SER A 951 9.36 12.96 -21.44
CA SER A 951 9.50 13.89 -22.57
C SER A 951 10.55 13.42 -23.60
N GLN A 952 11.71 12.94 -23.14
CA GLN A 952 12.79 12.40 -23.98
C GLN A 952 12.35 11.13 -24.72
N THR A 953 11.64 10.22 -24.06
CA THR A 953 11.09 9.01 -24.68
C THR A 953 10.17 9.35 -25.84
N PHE A 954 9.27 10.31 -25.65
CA PHE A 954 8.39 10.76 -26.72
C PHE A 954 9.10 11.60 -27.80
N ALA A 955 10.18 12.32 -27.45
CA ALA A 955 10.97 13.09 -28.41
C ALA A 955 11.78 12.16 -29.35
N LEU A 956 12.32 11.07 -28.80
CA LEU A 956 12.89 9.98 -29.59
C LEU A 956 11.85 9.36 -30.53
N LEU A 957 10.65 9.07 -30.04
CA LEU A 957 9.52 8.63 -30.87
C LEU A 957 9.24 9.61 -32.03
N ASN A 958 9.23 10.92 -31.77
CA ASN A 958 9.05 11.93 -32.81
C ASN A 958 10.21 11.97 -33.84
N LEU A 959 11.46 11.90 -33.39
CA LEU A 959 12.65 11.83 -34.25
C LEU A 959 12.62 10.59 -35.15
N TYR A 960 12.22 9.44 -34.59
CA TYR A 960 12.08 8.20 -35.35
C TYR A 960 10.93 8.23 -36.35
N VAL A 961 9.79 8.81 -35.97
CA VAL A 961 8.64 9.02 -36.89
C VAL A 961 9.02 9.98 -38.02
N GLY A 962 9.75 11.06 -37.71
CA GLY A 962 10.28 12.00 -38.69
C GLY A 962 11.22 11.34 -39.70
N GLY A 963 12.15 10.50 -39.22
CA GLY A 963 13.06 9.71 -40.07
C GLY A 963 12.36 8.63 -40.92
N ALA A 964 11.26 8.06 -40.42
CA ALA A 964 10.47 7.06 -41.16
C ALA A 964 9.60 7.68 -42.28
N VAL A 965 9.17 8.93 -42.12
CA VAL A 965 8.47 9.69 -43.15
C VAL A 965 9.43 10.16 -44.25
N SER A 966 10.61 10.66 -43.89
CA SER A 966 11.61 11.14 -44.85
C SER A 966 12.23 10.02 -45.71
N SER A 967 12.32 8.80 -45.16
CA SER A 967 12.76 7.60 -45.89
C SER A 967 11.67 6.94 -46.75
N GLY A 968 10.42 7.41 -46.67
CA GLY A 968 9.28 6.84 -47.41
C GLY A 968 8.77 5.50 -46.86
N ALA A 969 9.21 5.11 -45.66
CA ALA A 969 8.76 3.89 -44.98
C ALA A 969 7.33 4.01 -44.41
N ILE A 970 6.86 5.24 -44.16
CA ILE A 970 5.49 5.54 -43.73
C ILE A 970 4.93 6.66 -44.63
N ASN A 971 3.65 6.56 -45.02
CA ASN A 971 2.96 7.64 -45.74
C ASN A 971 2.95 8.92 -44.87
N PRO A 972 3.20 10.12 -45.45
CA PRO A 972 3.14 11.41 -44.75
C PRO A 972 1.93 11.59 -43.81
N ILE A 973 0.77 11.06 -44.17
CA ILE A 973 -0.46 11.14 -43.36
C ILE A 973 -0.37 10.26 -42.10
N GLY A 974 0.25 9.08 -42.19
CA GLY A 974 0.48 8.19 -41.04
C GLY A 974 1.56 8.71 -40.09
N GLY A 975 2.57 9.41 -40.60
CA GLY A 975 3.58 10.08 -39.77
C GLY A 975 3.03 11.27 -38.98
N VAL A 976 2.10 12.02 -39.56
CA VAL A 976 1.41 13.13 -38.86
C VAL A 976 0.53 12.61 -37.73
N ALA A 977 -0.16 11.47 -37.91
CA ALA A 977 -0.98 10.86 -36.87
C ALA A 977 -0.14 10.32 -35.68
N LEU A 978 1.03 9.72 -35.95
CA LEU A 978 1.93 9.22 -34.91
C LEU A 978 2.64 10.35 -34.15
N GLY A 979 3.07 11.41 -34.85
CA GLY A 979 3.62 12.61 -34.23
C GLY A 979 2.61 13.34 -33.34
N ALA A 980 1.33 13.34 -33.70
CA ALA A 980 0.26 13.90 -32.87
C ALA A 980 0.03 13.09 -31.57
N VAL A 981 0.15 11.76 -31.61
CA VAL A 981 0.01 10.88 -30.42
C VAL A 981 1.20 11.04 -29.46
N ALA A 982 2.43 11.16 -29.98
CA ALA A 982 3.62 11.41 -29.15
C ALA A 982 3.61 12.83 -28.54
N LEU A 983 3.22 13.85 -29.31
CA LEU A 983 2.96 15.20 -28.81
C LEU A 983 1.88 15.20 -27.72
N HIS A 984 0.82 14.41 -27.91
CA HIS A 984 -0.27 14.24 -26.95
C HIS A 984 0.21 13.63 -25.62
N GLY A 985 1.03 12.58 -25.68
CA GLY A 985 1.69 11.99 -24.50
C GLY A 985 2.59 12.99 -23.76
N GLN A 986 3.35 13.81 -24.49
CA GLN A 986 4.23 14.84 -23.91
C GLN A 986 3.47 15.96 -23.21
N VAL A 987 2.40 16.45 -23.84
CA VAL A 987 1.60 17.54 -23.28
C VAL A 987 0.86 17.06 -22.03
N LEU A 988 0.29 15.86 -22.06
CA LEU A 988 -0.34 15.27 -20.87
C LEU A 988 0.66 14.98 -19.77
N ALA A 989 1.81 14.37 -20.07
CA ALA A 989 2.86 14.10 -19.08
C ALA A 989 3.37 15.39 -18.41
N ARG A 990 3.52 16.48 -19.17
CA ARG A 990 3.95 17.78 -18.62
C ARG A 990 2.85 18.50 -17.84
N MET A 991 1.60 18.37 -18.26
CA MET A 991 0.46 18.94 -17.51
C MET A 991 0.23 18.19 -16.21
N TYR A 992 0.22 16.84 -16.25
CA TYR A 992 0.11 16.00 -15.05
C TYR A 992 1.33 16.11 -14.15
N GLY A 993 2.53 16.21 -14.72
CA GLY A 993 3.76 16.44 -13.99
C GLY A 993 3.83 17.81 -13.34
N GLY A 994 3.43 18.87 -14.04
CA GLY A 994 3.33 20.22 -13.49
C GLY A 994 2.27 20.32 -12.38
N ALA A 995 1.13 19.64 -12.53
CA ALA A 995 0.13 19.52 -11.48
C ALA A 995 0.66 18.72 -10.27
N ALA A 996 1.30 17.56 -10.51
CA ALA A 996 1.92 16.75 -9.47
C ALA A 996 3.01 17.50 -8.70
N MET A 997 3.81 18.31 -9.38
CA MET A 997 4.86 19.14 -8.76
C MET A 997 4.27 20.30 -7.97
N ALA A 998 3.26 21.00 -8.50
CA ALA A 998 2.57 22.05 -7.75
C ALA A 998 1.89 21.49 -6.50
N VAL A 999 1.38 20.26 -6.59
CA VAL A 999 0.79 19.52 -5.49
C VAL A 999 1.85 19.09 -4.47
N ALA A 1000 2.95 18.48 -4.89
CA ALA A 1000 4.01 18.00 -4.00
C ALA A 1000 4.74 19.14 -3.27
N LEU A 1001 5.01 20.23 -3.98
CA LEU A 1001 5.65 21.44 -3.44
C LEU A 1001 4.67 22.38 -2.72
N MET A 1002 3.37 22.12 -2.85
CA MET A 1002 2.29 23.00 -2.37
C MET A 1002 2.39 24.43 -2.87
N ASP A 1003 2.84 24.58 -4.11
CA ASP A 1003 3.01 25.85 -4.80
C ASP A 1003 2.38 25.81 -6.19
N ALA A 1004 1.19 26.42 -6.31
CA ALA A 1004 0.48 26.57 -7.57
C ALA A 1004 0.92 27.81 -8.37
N SER A 1005 1.81 28.66 -7.85
CA SER A 1005 2.22 29.91 -8.52
C SER A 1005 2.91 29.69 -9.87
N GLN A 1006 3.50 28.50 -10.06
CA GLN A 1006 4.15 28.09 -11.31
C GLN A 1006 3.22 27.27 -12.22
N LEU A 1007 2.01 26.91 -11.79
CA LEU A 1007 1.11 26.01 -12.54
C LEU A 1007 0.67 26.65 -13.87
N ASP A 1008 0.35 27.94 -13.86
CA ASP A 1008 0.11 28.72 -15.09
C ASP A 1008 1.34 28.79 -15.99
N ARG A 1009 2.55 28.85 -15.41
CA ARG A 1009 3.80 28.84 -16.17
C ARG A 1009 4.04 27.47 -16.80
N TYR A 1010 3.78 26.37 -16.10
CA TYR A 1010 3.90 25.00 -16.61
C TYR A 1010 2.83 24.69 -17.66
N ALA A 1011 1.57 25.06 -17.43
CA ALA A 1011 0.49 24.91 -18.39
C ALA A 1011 0.73 25.76 -19.63
N ARG A 1012 1.13 27.03 -19.46
CA ARG A 1012 1.46 27.91 -20.58
C ARG A 1012 2.71 27.44 -21.32
N ARG A 1013 3.72 26.87 -20.66
CA ARG A 1013 4.87 26.25 -21.32
C ARG A 1013 4.48 24.97 -22.05
N ALA A 1014 3.64 24.11 -21.48
CA ALA A 1014 3.15 22.91 -22.14
C ALA A 1014 2.30 23.25 -23.37
N VAL A 1015 1.44 24.28 -23.28
CA VAL A 1015 0.64 24.80 -24.40
C VAL A 1015 1.50 25.54 -25.43
N LEU A 1016 2.47 26.35 -25.01
CA LEU A 1016 3.42 27.02 -25.92
C LEU A 1016 4.34 26.01 -26.62
N PHE A 1017 4.76 24.97 -25.91
CA PHE A 1017 5.49 23.84 -26.47
C PHE A 1017 4.62 23.09 -27.48
N ALA A 1018 3.38 22.73 -27.12
CA ALA A 1018 2.42 22.10 -28.02
C ALA A 1018 2.14 22.94 -29.26
N ALA A 1019 1.92 24.25 -29.09
CA ALA A 1019 1.67 25.17 -30.19
C ALA A 1019 2.90 25.38 -31.06
N CYS A 1020 4.10 25.43 -30.47
CA CYS A 1020 5.37 25.59 -31.17
C CYS A 1020 5.73 24.32 -31.95
N GLU A 1021 5.59 23.14 -31.36
CA GLU A 1021 5.81 21.85 -32.01
C GLU A 1021 4.73 21.53 -33.06
N ALA A 1022 3.46 21.82 -32.80
CA ALA A 1022 2.41 21.72 -33.82
C ALA A 1022 2.65 22.70 -34.98
N SER A 1023 3.15 23.91 -34.69
CA SER A 1023 3.55 24.88 -35.72
C SER A 1023 4.76 24.37 -36.51
N LYS A 1024 5.76 23.76 -35.86
CA LYS A 1024 6.89 23.11 -36.54
C LYS A 1024 6.42 21.97 -37.42
N MET A 1025 5.55 21.08 -36.94
CA MET A 1025 4.97 19.98 -37.71
C MET A 1025 4.16 20.48 -38.92
N LEU A 1026 3.37 21.55 -38.75
CA LEU A 1026 2.63 22.19 -39.84
C LEU A 1026 3.54 22.90 -40.84
N ILE A 1027 4.59 23.59 -40.37
CA ILE A 1027 5.56 24.29 -41.22
C ILE A 1027 6.39 23.29 -42.01
N LEU A 1028 6.94 22.26 -41.37
CA LEU A 1028 7.71 21.18 -42.00
C LEU A 1028 6.84 20.34 -42.95
N GLY A 1029 5.59 20.03 -42.56
CA GLY A 1029 4.61 19.34 -43.41
C GLY A 1029 4.18 20.16 -44.63
N SER A 1030 4.07 21.50 -44.50
CA SER A 1030 3.68 22.40 -45.60
C SER A 1030 4.77 22.65 -46.63
N PHE A 1031 6.04 22.33 -46.34
CA PHE A 1031 7.16 22.48 -47.27
C PHE A 1031 7.39 21.26 -48.18
N SER A 1032 6.65 20.16 -48.00
CA SER A 1032 6.68 18.95 -48.83
C SER A 1032 6.10 19.13 -50.25
N GLY A 1033 5.67 20.35 -50.60
CA GLY A 1033 5.11 20.71 -51.90
C GLY A 1033 5.93 21.75 -52.67
N GLY A 1034 7.12 21.39 -53.19
CA GLY A 1034 7.58 21.99 -54.46
C GLY A 1034 9.04 22.47 -54.64
N PHE A 1035 9.94 22.45 -53.65
CA PHE A 1035 11.34 22.92 -53.87
C PHE A 1035 12.41 22.07 -53.15
N ARG A 1036 13.08 21.16 -53.88
CA ARG A 1036 14.11 20.19 -53.40
C ARG A 1036 15.33 20.76 -52.66
N VAL A 1037 15.61 22.06 -52.78
CA VAL A 1037 16.76 22.71 -52.11
C VAL A 1037 16.38 23.25 -50.72
N VAL A 1038 15.09 23.55 -50.52
CA VAL A 1038 14.54 23.97 -49.22
C VAL A 1038 14.18 22.73 -48.37
N GLU A 1039 13.76 21.65 -49.01
CA GLU A 1039 13.49 20.33 -48.42
C GLU A 1039 14.68 19.81 -47.60
N ARG A 1040 15.89 19.77 -48.19
CA ARG A 1040 17.12 19.34 -47.48
C ARG A 1040 17.59 20.29 -46.38
N ALA A 1041 17.22 21.57 -46.44
CA ALA A 1041 17.58 22.56 -45.43
C ALA A 1041 16.62 22.50 -44.23
N ALA A 1042 15.34 22.19 -44.46
CA ALA A 1042 14.36 21.92 -43.40
C ALA A 1042 14.61 20.56 -42.73
N GLU A 1043 14.97 19.54 -43.51
CA GLU A 1043 15.34 18.18 -43.07
C GLU A 1043 16.62 18.21 -42.22
N ALA A 1044 17.68 18.89 -42.69
CA ALA A 1044 18.92 19.06 -41.92
C ALA A 1044 18.80 19.97 -40.69
N VAL A 1045 17.75 20.79 -40.58
CA VAL A 1045 17.48 21.62 -39.38
C VAL A 1045 16.61 20.85 -38.39
N GLY A 1046 15.62 20.06 -38.85
CA GLY A 1046 14.83 19.15 -38.00
C GLY A 1046 15.66 18.02 -37.39
N ASP A 1047 16.47 17.34 -38.21
CA ASP A 1047 17.37 16.26 -37.72
C ASP A 1047 18.42 16.79 -36.72
N MET A 1048 18.86 18.04 -36.86
CA MET A 1048 19.78 18.68 -35.90
C MET A 1048 19.06 19.12 -34.62
N ASP A 1049 17.82 19.61 -34.72
CA ASP A 1049 16.98 20.01 -33.58
C ASP A 1049 16.68 18.81 -32.67
N ASP A 1050 16.28 17.69 -33.28
CA ASP A 1050 15.94 16.44 -32.61
C ASP A 1050 17.19 15.69 -32.07
N MET A 1051 18.33 15.71 -32.78
CA MET A 1051 19.58 15.12 -32.30
C MET A 1051 20.19 15.91 -31.12
N LEU A 1052 20.05 17.24 -31.10
CA LEU A 1052 20.46 18.08 -29.96
C LEU A 1052 19.51 17.90 -28.76
N GLY A 1053 18.22 17.66 -29.02
CA GLY A 1053 17.22 17.29 -28.00
C GLY A 1053 17.48 15.92 -27.35
N ALA A 1054 17.86 14.92 -28.14
CA ALA A 1054 18.22 13.58 -27.66
C ALA A 1054 19.55 13.53 -26.86
N THR A 1055 20.36 14.59 -26.93
CA THR A 1055 21.68 14.69 -26.26
C THR A 1055 21.73 15.75 -25.15
N GLY A 1056 20.63 16.48 -24.91
CA GLY A 1056 20.52 17.49 -23.86
C GLY A 1056 21.32 18.80 -24.11
N ALA A 1057 21.77 19.07 -25.33
CA ALA A 1057 22.57 20.25 -25.66
C ALA A 1057 21.70 21.51 -25.95
N PRO A 1058 22.14 22.74 -25.56
CA PRO A 1058 21.37 23.97 -25.79
C PRO A 1058 21.25 24.32 -27.28
N ASN A 1059 20.03 24.65 -27.72
CA ASN A 1059 19.67 24.77 -29.13
C ASN A 1059 19.04 26.15 -29.46
N PRO A 1060 19.48 26.85 -30.53
CA PRO A 1060 18.91 28.14 -30.93
C PRO A 1060 17.49 28.10 -31.54
N PHE A 1061 16.93 26.90 -31.80
CA PHE A 1061 15.58 26.67 -32.34
C PHE A 1061 14.63 25.97 -31.35
N SER A 1062 15.05 25.77 -30.10
CA SER A 1062 14.23 25.15 -29.06
C SER A 1062 12.96 25.95 -28.79
N CYS A 1063 11.80 25.28 -28.80
CA CYS A 1063 10.59 25.81 -28.19
C CYS A 1063 10.86 26.06 -26.69
N PRO A 1064 10.34 27.13 -26.08
CA PRO A 1064 10.66 27.47 -24.69
C PRO A 1064 10.24 26.34 -23.73
N GLY A 1065 11.23 25.75 -23.05
CA GLY A 1065 11.07 24.87 -21.88
C GLY A 1065 10.75 25.63 -20.61
#